data_AF-A0AAU5ZB58-F1
#
_entry.id   AF-A0AAU5ZB58-F1
#
_cell.length_a   1.000
_cell.length_b   1.000
_cell.length_c   1.000
_cell.angle_alpha   90.00
_cell.angle_beta   90.00
_cell.angle_gamma   90.00
#
_symmetry.space_group_name_H-M   'P 1'
#
loop_
_entity.id
_entity.type
_entity.pdbx_description
1 polymer ?
#
loop_
_entity_poly.entity_id
_entity_poly.type
_entity_poly.pdbx_seq_one_letter_code
_entity_poly.pdbx_strand_id
1 'polypeptide(L)'
;MTETSSGWTRRGFVGTTAAAVGAASLGIAPTASAKTATAASAASGDRLPAFPGAEGAGKWAVGGRGGSVYEVTTLADSGPGSLREGVSGSDRTIVFRVSGTIELQSQLLIAGNNLTIAGQTAPGGGICLSGHSTGIKGSAHDIVIRYLRFRLGDHFEIADDSFNTNVPGSVSPEIRNLIIDHCSFSWAVDECLSPYGNFDVTVQWCIVSEGLALSAHPKNRHGYGGIWGGERNTYHHNLIAHQGGRQPRFGYTEGINLEVDHYNNVVYDHGYTSVYGGEWSNGINIVGNYYKPGPTTLGEVAPVIVSANRGGQWYVAGNQVDGHPDVTAHNRRGIRYPIGGIVELAEPQPIPGRGDIQSAAKAYEAVLANAGAILPRRDAADARVVDEVRNGTGRLINSQKEVGGYPPLVQTEAPVDSDHDGIPDWWEKAQGLDPNDPSDAQKIAPNGYTYLENYLNSIVPDPVGSPAVRITSPTYNQTIPGRTAPTVTVEADAAPAKGGELAGVEFFVGDQSIGSAATAPYRVQWKNVADGTYWVTARATDRNGTATQSTAVPVHVNLQSGTPGWTSAAVGKPAVPGSGSLDSGILTIKGSGRILGRSSNFHYVYRKLQVGGAGSVAQITARLDKIAKVANGITAGLMIRDSLDPAAPFMYGGIGFGVAGGMGTVGDNASDAPDVTDDGGMKAQAIRIQTDGTVPSVGPWPWDGSYLDPTKQYWLRLLRRERPQAREVEFEAFISTDKTKWDRFGYEKIMMPSRTLYIGLAIDGGKVDNALVDYGTAQFSNLSVEQ
;
A
#
# COMPACT_ATOMS: atom_id res chain seq x y z
N MET A 1 -42.50 -28.17 38.86
CA MET A 1 -43.96 -28.13 39.11
C MET A 1 -44.11 -28.05 40.61
N THR A 2 -44.64 -27.02 41.26
CA THR A 2 -45.61 -25.95 40.97
C THR A 2 -45.32 -24.85 42.02
N GLU A 3 -45.56 -23.55 41.88
CA GLU A 3 -46.79 -22.81 41.58
C GLU A 3 -46.45 -21.32 41.32
N THR A 4 -47.13 -20.74 40.32
CA THR A 4 -47.80 -19.40 40.27
C THR A 4 -47.03 -18.12 40.64
N SER A 5 -47.16 -16.98 39.94
CA SER A 5 -48.36 -16.36 39.38
C SER A 5 -48.02 -15.23 38.38
N SER A 6 -49.03 -14.88 37.58
CA SER A 6 -49.04 -14.14 36.31
C SER A 6 -49.67 -12.73 36.40
N GLY A 7 -49.39 -11.88 35.40
CA GLY A 7 -50.29 -10.78 34.95
C GLY A 7 -49.51 -9.57 34.41
N TRP A 8 -49.37 -9.33 33.10
CA TRP A 8 -50.28 -8.66 32.14
C TRP A 8 -50.66 -7.21 32.56
N THR A 9 -50.70 -6.14 31.75
CA THR A 9 -50.38 -5.80 30.34
C THR A 9 -50.55 -4.27 30.14
N ARG A 10 -49.80 -3.70 29.18
CA ARG A 10 -50.11 -2.63 28.20
C ARG A 10 -50.38 -1.14 28.57
N ARG A 11 -49.59 -0.31 27.85
CA ARG A 11 -49.91 0.94 27.07
C ARG A 11 -50.13 2.29 27.78
N GLY A 12 -49.07 3.13 27.71
CA GLY A 12 -48.97 4.44 27.01
C GLY A 12 -49.88 5.63 27.36
N PHE A 13 -49.28 6.81 27.63
CA PHE A 13 -49.54 8.14 27.02
C PHE A 13 -48.69 9.27 27.68
N VAL A 14 -48.02 10.10 26.85
CA VAL A 14 -48.01 11.59 26.76
C VAL A 14 -48.04 12.42 28.06
N GLY A 15 -47.14 13.42 28.13
CA GLY A 15 -46.91 14.27 29.31
C GLY A 15 -47.72 15.55 29.40
N THR A 16 -47.42 16.37 30.43
CA THR A 16 -47.46 17.85 30.43
C THR A 16 -46.82 18.42 31.70
N THR A 17 -46.28 19.61 31.51
CA THR A 17 -45.67 20.64 32.38
C THR A 17 -46.34 20.95 33.73
N ALA A 18 -45.52 21.32 34.72
CA ALA A 18 -45.75 22.47 35.61
C ALA A 18 -44.44 22.93 36.28
N ALA A 19 -44.22 24.24 36.32
CA ALA A 19 -43.10 24.93 36.98
C ALA A 19 -43.58 25.58 38.29
N ALA A 20 -42.73 25.62 39.32
CA ALA A 20 -42.67 26.70 40.31
C ALA A 20 -41.40 26.62 41.19
N VAL A 21 -40.44 27.50 40.87
CA VAL A 21 -39.66 28.42 41.75
C VAL A 21 -39.48 28.06 43.24
N GLY A 22 -38.20 27.93 43.63
CA GLY A 22 -37.73 28.04 45.02
C GLY A 22 -36.22 28.32 45.06
N ALA A 23 -35.83 29.49 45.56
CA ALA A 23 -34.48 30.03 45.60
C ALA A 23 -33.54 29.29 46.57
N ALA A 24 -32.26 29.16 46.22
CA ALA A 24 -31.17 28.90 47.18
C ALA A 24 -29.83 29.48 46.67
N SER A 25 -29.47 30.63 47.27
CA SER A 25 -28.13 31.11 47.62
C SER A 25 -26.90 30.63 46.84
N LEU A 26 -26.27 31.59 46.14
CA LEU A 26 -24.88 31.59 45.71
C LEU A 26 -23.94 31.41 46.92
N GLY A 27 -23.39 30.20 47.07
CA GLY A 27 -22.23 29.94 47.91
C GLY A 27 -20.95 30.14 47.09
N ILE A 28 -20.30 31.28 47.28
CA ILE A 28 -18.95 31.57 46.81
C ILE A 28 -17.99 30.63 47.55
N ALA A 29 -17.39 29.68 46.83
CA ALA A 29 -16.27 28.91 47.35
C ALA A 29 -14.99 29.78 47.29
N PRO A 30 -14.17 29.80 48.36
CA PRO A 30 -13.08 30.74 48.49
C PRO A 30 -11.94 30.42 47.52
N THR A 31 -11.45 31.48 46.89
CA THR A 31 -10.17 31.54 46.20
C THR A 31 -9.05 31.05 47.11
N ALA A 32 -8.42 29.93 46.74
CA ALA A 32 -7.19 29.49 47.37
C ALA A 32 -6.09 30.52 47.06
N SER A 33 -5.59 31.14 48.13
CA SER A 33 -4.52 32.12 48.14
C SER A 33 -3.32 31.65 47.31
N ALA A 34 -2.88 32.51 46.39
CA ALA A 34 -1.57 32.43 45.77
C ALA A 34 -0.51 32.40 46.88
N LYS A 35 0.13 31.24 47.07
CA LYS A 35 1.41 31.16 47.76
C LYS A 35 2.46 31.59 46.75
N THR A 36 3.03 32.77 46.97
CA THR A 36 4.30 33.19 46.39
C THR A 36 5.34 32.10 46.64
N ALA A 37 5.62 31.32 45.59
CA ALA A 37 6.78 30.44 45.56
C ALA A 37 8.01 31.33 45.41
N THR A 38 8.69 31.56 46.53
CA THR A 38 10.06 32.06 46.55
C THR A 38 10.93 31.17 45.66
N ALA A 39 11.63 31.79 44.71
CA ALA A 39 12.61 31.17 43.86
C ALA A 39 13.60 30.34 44.69
N ALA A 40 13.54 29.03 44.49
CA ALA A 40 14.62 28.13 44.81
C ALA A 40 15.14 27.59 43.48
N SER A 41 16.23 28.21 43.02
CA SER A 41 17.12 27.65 42.02
C SER A 41 17.58 26.28 42.50
N ALA A 42 17.03 25.24 41.90
CA ALA A 42 17.65 23.93 41.82
C ALA A 42 17.50 23.49 40.36
N ALA A 43 18.57 23.67 39.58
CA ALA A 43 18.70 23.06 38.27
C ALA A 43 18.59 21.54 38.42
N SER A 44 17.47 20.94 38.01
CA SER A 44 17.48 19.55 37.57
C SER A 44 18.03 19.55 36.15
N GLY A 45 19.17 18.90 35.96
CA GLY A 45 19.77 18.66 34.65
C GLY A 45 19.00 17.60 33.87
N ASP A 46 17.71 17.83 33.62
CA ASP A 46 16.89 16.95 32.78
C ASP A 46 17.23 17.20 31.30
N ARG A 47 17.59 16.12 30.59
CA ARG A 47 17.91 16.18 29.15
C ARG A 47 16.71 16.76 28.39
N LEU A 48 16.95 17.66 27.44
CA LEU A 48 15.90 18.29 26.63
C LEU A 48 15.54 17.37 25.44
N PRO A 49 14.25 17.09 25.17
CA PRO A 49 13.84 16.36 23.97
C PRO A 49 14.24 17.06 22.66
N ALA A 50 14.18 16.33 21.54
CA ALA A 50 14.46 16.86 20.21
C ALA A 50 13.55 18.06 19.87
N PHE A 51 12.27 17.96 20.25
CA PHE A 51 11.28 19.02 20.16
C PHE A 51 10.11 18.72 21.13
N PRO A 52 9.27 19.71 21.47
CA PRO A 52 8.03 19.45 22.23
C PRO A 52 7.13 18.43 21.51
N GLY A 53 6.81 17.32 22.18
CA GLY A 53 6.05 16.21 21.60
C GLY A 53 6.89 15.09 20.97
N ALA A 54 8.23 15.17 21.04
CA ALA A 54 9.09 14.03 20.74
C ALA A 54 8.97 12.96 21.85
N GLU A 55 8.57 11.75 21.46
CA GLU A 55 8.40 10.60 22.35
C GLU A 55 9.26 9.42 21.89
N GLY A 56 9.23 8.31 22.64
CA GLY A 56 9.99 7.11 22.32
C GLY A 56 11.48 7.21 22.61
N ALA A 57 12.21 6.18 22.19
CA ALA A 57 13.63 6.03 22.48
C ALA A 57 14.52 7.07 21.77
N GLY A 58 14.11 7.51 20.58
CA GLY A 58 14.83 8.49 19.75
C GLY A 58 14.57 9.95 20.12
N LYS A 59 13.67 10.22 21.09
CA LYS A 59 13.30 11.59 21.50
C LYS A 59 14.47 12.45 21.96
N TRP A 60 15.61 11.85 22.25
CA TRP A 60 16.79 12.54 22.75
C TRP A 60 17.80 12.95 21.68
N ALA A 61 17.48 12.72 20.41
CA ALA A 61 18.26 13.23 19.29
C ALA A 61 18.43 14.75 19.43
N VAL A 62 19.67 15.22 19.44
CA VAL A 62 19.96 16.67 19.57
C VAL A 62 19.60 17.43 18.30
N GLY A 63 19.71 16.77 17.14
CA GLY A 63 19.55 17.44 15.84
C GLY A 63 20.58 18.54 15.65
N GLY A 64 20.23 19.57 14.87
CA GLY A 64 21.06 20.73 14.57
C GLY A 64 21.08 21.83 15.63
N ARG A 65 20.61 21.56 16.85
CA ARG A 65 20.49 22.55 17.93
C ARG A 65 21.85 23.18 18.25
N GLY A 66 21.92 24.52 18.25
CA GLY A 66 23.16 25.25 18.52
C GLY A 66 24.15 25.26 17.34
N GLY A 67 23.78 24.62 16.22
CA GLY A 67 24.59 24.51 15.01
C GLY A 67 24.36 25.64 14.02
N SER A 68 24.96 25.51 12.84
CA SER A 68 24.75 26.45 11.72
C SER A 68 23.39 26.25 11.04
N VAL A 69 22.97 27.22 10.23
CA VAL A 69 21.78 27.10 9.40
C VAL A 69 22.18 26.92 7.94
N TYR A 70 21.52 25.98 7.26
CA TYR A 70 21.71 25.73 5.84
C TYR A 70 20.38 25.86 5.11
N GLU A 71 20.33 26.76 4.14
CA GLU A 71 19.14 27.02 3.35
C GLU A 71 19.15 26.22 2.04
N VAL A 72 18.15 25.35 1.87
CA VAL A 72 17.87 24.73 0.58
C VAL A 72 17.15 25.74 -0.31
N THR A 73 17.80 26.15 -1.39
CA THR A 73 17.36 27.22 -2.29
C THR A 73 17.11 26.74 -3.72
N THR A 74 17.33 25.45 -4.00
CA THR A 74 17.08 24.86 -5.32
C THR A 74 16.46 23.47 -5.20
N LEU A 75 15.66 23.10 -6.21
CA LEU A 75 15.12 21.74 -6.38
C LEU A 75 16.08 20.82 -7.17
N ALA A 76 17.24 21.33 -7.58
CA ALA A 76 18.26 20.51 -8.24
C ALA A 76 18.77 19.40 -7.31
N ASP A 77 19.03 18.22 -7.88
CA ASP A 77 19.54 17.05 -7.15
C ASP A 77 20.88 17.32 -6.43
N SER A 78 21.73 18.18 -6.99
CA SER A 78 23.06 18.47 -6.45
C SER A 78 23.54 19.88 -6.80
N GLY A 79 24.63 20.30 -6.16
CA GLY A 79 25.25 21.61 -6.32
C GLY A 79 24.87 22.59 -5.19
N PRO A 80 25.38 23.84 -5.27
CA PRO A 80 25.13 24.87 -4.26
C PRO A 80 23.64 25.07 -3.96
N GLY A 81 23.28 25.05 -2.68
CA GLY A 81 21.91 25.26 -2.20
C GLY A 81 20.98 24.05 -2.35
N SER A 82 21.49 22.90 -2.76
CA SER A 82 20.72 21.65 -2.87
C SER A 82 20.57 20.95 -1.52
N LEU A 83 19.49 20.17 -1.36
CA LEU A 83 19.33 19.32 -0.17
C LEU A 83 20.52 18.35 0.00
N ARG A 84 21.07 17.84 -1.10
CA ARG A 84 22.23 16.92 -1.09
C ARG A 84 23.47 17.54 -0.48
N GLU A 85 23.74 18.80 -0.74
CA GLU A 85 24.83 19.52 -0.08
C GLU A 85 24.50 19.80 1.40
N GLY A 86 23.24 20.08 1.73
CA GLY A 86 22.78 20.24 3.11
C GLY A 86 22.97 18.99 3.98
N VAL A 87 22.59 17.81 3.51
CA VAL A 87 22.63 16.57 4.32
C VAL A 87 24.01 15.91 4.41
N SER A 88 25.00 16.38 3.64
CA SER A 88 26.35 15.80 3.60
C SER A 88 27.30 16.29 4.70
N GLY A 89 26.91 17.32 5.44
CA GLY A 89 27.70 17.93 6.51
C GLY A 89 26.92 17.91 7.83
N SER A 90 27.58 18.31 8.92
CA SER A 90 27.11 18.10 10.29
C SER A 90 26.78 19.41 11.01
N ASP A 91 26.24 19.30 12.22
CA ASP A 91 26.06 20.39 13.18
C ASP A 91 25.25 21.56 12.59
N ARG A 92 24.09 21.23 12.02
CA ARG A 92 23.25 22.23 11.35
C ARG A 92 21.76 21.90 11.28
N THR A 93 20.98 22.97 11.21
CA THR A 93 19.56 22.92 10.89
C THR A 93 19.37 23.29 9.41
N ILE A 94 18.75 22.39 8.66
CA ILE A 94 18.42 22.55 7.25
C ILE A 94 16.99 23.08 7.15
N VAL A 95 16.86 24.27 6.55
CA VAL A 95 15.59 24.95 6.27
C VAL A 95 15.38 25.07 4.76
N PHE A 96 14.14 25.27 4.31
CA PHE A 96 13.78 25.27 2.89
C PHE A 96 13.22 26.63 2.47
N ARG A 97 13.84 27.25 1.46
CA ARG A 97 13.32 28.45 0.77
C ARG A 97 12.54 28.13 -0.51
N VAL A 98 12.42 26.84 -0.85
CA VAL A 98 11.74 26.34 -2.04
C VAL A 98 10.75 25.25 -1.66
N SER A 99 9.78 25.01 -2.54
CA SER A 99 8.91 23.83 -2.49
C SER A 99 8.75 23.23 -3.86
N GLY A 100 8.50 21.93 -3.89
CA GLY A 100 8.51 21.13 -5.11
C GLY A 100 8.99 19.71 -4.88
N THR A 101 9.07 18.98 -5.98
CA THR A 101 9.68 17.65 -6.01
C THR A 101 11.15 17.78 -6.42
N ILE A 102 12.05 17.27 -5.58
CA ILE A 102 13.46 17.07 -5.87
C ILE A 102 13.60 15.68 -6.49
N GLU A 103 13.78 15.63 -7.80
CA GLU A 103 13.99 14.37 -8.53
C GLU A 103 15.46 13.94 -8.41
N LEU A 104 15.71 12.97 -7.53
CA LEU A 104 17.04 12.46 -7.26
C LEU A 104 17.58 11.71 -8.47
N GLN A 105 18.84 11.97 -8.84
CA GLN A 105 19.54 11.28 -9.93
C GLN A 105 20.38 10.10 -9.44
N SER A 106 20.54 9.98 -8.12
CA SER A 106 21.21 8.89 -7.43
C SER A 106 20.76 8.87 -5.97
N GLN A 107 21.07 7.80 -5.23
CA GLN A 107 20.74 7.70 -3.80
C GLN A 107 21.18 8.96 -3.03
N LEU A 108 20.27 9.55 -2.24
CA LEU A 108 20.57 10.65 -1.33
C LEU A 108 21.07 10.07 0.00
N LEU A 109 22.29 10.43 0.41
CA LEU A 109 22.90 9.94 1.64
C LEU A 109 22.93 11.02 2.71
N ILE A 110 22.22 10.78 3.81
CA ILE A 110 22.34 11.55 5.05
C ILE A 110 23.53 10.95 5.82
N ALA A 111 24.67 11.63 5.73
CA ALA A 111 25.94 11.16 6.30
C ALA A 111 26.46 12.09 7.42
N GLY A 112 25.89 13.29 7.57
CA GLY A 112 26.22 14.20 8.66
C GLY A 112 25.63 13.76 10.01
N ASN A 113 26.22 14.30 11.08
CA ASN A 113 25.74 14.13 12.47
C ASN A 113 25.10 15.42 12.97
N ASN A 114 24.28 15.34 14.03
CA ASN A 114 23.67 16.50 14.66
C ASN A 114 22.90 17.36 13.63
N LEU A 115 21.92 16.74 12.99
CA LEU A 115 21.18 17.33 11.88
C LEU A 115 19.68 17.46 12.18
N THR A 116 19.13 18.64 11.96
CA THR A 116 17.68 18.83 11.87
C THR A 116 17.31 19.12 10.43
N ILE A 117 16.45 18.31 9.82
CA ILE A 117 15.90 18.54 8.48
C ILE A 117 14.44 18.97 8.63
N ALA A 118 14.20 20.28 8.55
CA ALA A 118 12.94 20.91 8.92
C ALA A 118 12.03 21.17 7.71
N GLY A 119 11.41 20.11 7.17
CA GLY A 119 10.53 20.19 5.99
C GLY A 119 9.34 21.15 6.17
N GLN A 120 8.93 21.44 7.40
CA GLN A 120 7.85 22.39 7.70
C GLN A 120 8.18 23.85 7.36
N THR A 121 9.46 24.17 7.13
CA THR A 121 9.88 25.53 6.72
C THR A 121 9.65 25.80 5.24
N ALA A 122 9.47 24.75 4.43
CA ALA A 122 9.25 24.91 3.00
C ALA A 122 8.00 25.76 2.74
N PRO A 123 8.05 26.74 1.83
CA PRO A 123 6.88 27.50 1.43
C PRO A 123 5.87 26.61 0.67
N GLY A 124 4.69 27.15 0.35
CA GLY A 124 3.77 26.53 -0.61
C GLY A 124 3.34 25.10 -0.27
N GLY A 125 3.65 24.14 -1.16
CA GLY A 125 3.26 22.73 -1.05
C GLY A 125 4.21 21.81 -0.27
N GLY A 126 5.36 22.32 0.17
CA GLY A 126 6.38 21.51 0.85
C GLY A 126 7.35 20.78 -0.09
N ILE A 127 8.06 19.78 0.43
CA ILE A 127 9.12 19.06 -0.30
C ILE A 127 8.78 17.58 -0.44
N CYS A 128 9.00 17.06 -1.65
CA CYS A 128 9.00 15.63 -1.96
C CYS A 128 10.32 15.24 -2.60
N LEU A 129 10.87 14.08 -2.23
CA LEU A 129 12.01 13.46 -2.89
C LEU A 129 11.50 12.32 -3.77
N SER A 130 11.97 12.21 -5.00
CA SER A 130 11.56 11.15 -5.93
C SER A 130 12.70 10.51 -6.70
N GLY A 131 12.42 9.37 -7.34
CA GLY A 131 13.30 8.70 -8.30
C GLY A 131 14.30 7.73 -7.68
N HIS A 132 15.03 8.15 -6.65
CA HIS A 132 16.00 7.30 -5.97
C HIS A 132 15.75 7.27 -4.45
N SER A 133 16.36 6.28 -3.79
CA SER A 133 16.27 6.10 -2.34
C SER A 133 16.92 7.25 -1.57
N THR A 134 16.43 7.51 -0.36
CA THR A 134 17.16 8.27 0.67
C THR A 134 17.62 7.34 1.78
N GLY A 135 18.88 7.43 2.17
CA GLY A 135 19.45 6.57 3.21
C GLY A 135 20.19 7.35 4.29
N ILE A 136 20.01 6.94 5.56
CA ILE A 136 20.94 7.28 6.63
C ILE A 136 22.04 6.21 6.63
N LYS A 137 23.31 6.60 6.56
CA LYS A 137 24.44 5.67 6.41
C LYS A 137 25.60 5.98 7.35
N GLY A 138 26.49 5.00 7.50
CA GLY A 138 27.73 5.14 8.24
C GLY A 138 27.49 5.22 9.74
N SER A 139 28.14 6.16 10.41
CA SER A 139 28.02 6.39 11.86
C SER A 139 27.06 7.52 12.22
N ALA A 140 26.13 7.86 11.32
CA ALA A 140 25.29 9.03 11.45
C ALA A 140 24.45 8.97 12.74
N HIS A 141 24.47 10.03 13.54
CA HIS A 141 23.74 10.09 14.80
C HIS A 141 23.17 11.47 15.11
N ASP A 142 22.18 11.49 16.01
CA ASP A 142 21.48 12.71 16.48
C ASP A 142 20.79 13.45 15.32
N ILE A 143 19.89 12.73 14.64
CA ILE A 143 19.19 13.23 13.45
C ILE A 143 17.70 13.40 13.75
N VAL A 144 17.17 14.57 13.39
CA VAL A 144 15.75 14.93 13.42
C VAL A 144 15.28 15.16 11.98
N ILE A 145 14.27 14.42 11.51
CA ILE A 145 13.67 14.61 10.18
C ILE A 145 12.18 14.84 10.35
N ARG A 146 11.66 15.96 9.82
CA ARG A 146 10.25 16.31 9.96
C ARG A 146 9.61 16.79 8.66
N TYR A 147 8.36 16.41 8.43
CA TYR A 147 7.48 16.95 7.36
C TYR A 147 8.02 16.83 5.93
N LEU A 148 8.75 15.76 5.62
CA LEU A 148 9.22 15.42 4.28
C LEU A 148 8.44 14.26 3.67
N ARG A 149 8.42 14.20 2.34
CA ARG A 149 7.86 13.10 1.58
C ARG A 149 8.98 12.39 0.81
N PHE A 150 8.99 11.07 0.86
CA PHE A 150 9.89 10.20 0.11
C PHE A 150 9.03 9.32 -0.79
N ARG A 151 9.08 9.59 -2.09
CA ARG A 151 8.25 8.94 -3.11
C ARG A 151 9.09 8.44 -4.27
N LEU A 152 9.67 7.25 -4.14
CA LEU A 152 10.63 6.70 -5.12
C LEU A 152 10.01 6.59 -6.53
N GLY A 153 8.85 5.95 -6.63
CA GLY A 153 8.13 5.64 -7.86
C GLY A 153 8.89 4.68 -8.79
N ASP A 154 8.23 4.27 -9.87
CA ASP A 154 8.74 3.21 -10.75
C ASP A 154 9.43 3.69 -12.03
N HIS A 155 9.51 4.99 -12.29
CA HIS A 155 9.93 5.51 -13.60
C HIS A 155 11.41 5.26 -13.95
N PHE A 156 12.29 5.09 -12.96
CA PHE A 156 13.67 4.64 -13.17
C PHE A 156 13.81 3.10 -13.19
N GLU A 157 12.74 2.36 -12.90
CA GLU A 157 12.73 0.89 -12.82
C GLU A 157 13.76 0.32 -11.83
N ILE A 158 14.04 1.05 -10.75
CA ILE A 158 15.00 0.65 -9.71
C ILE A 158 14.27 -0.02 -8.56
N ALA A 159 14.72 -1.22 -8.20
CA ALA A 159 14.27 -1.95 -7.02
C ALA A 159 15.06 -1.49 -5.79
N ASP A 160 14.56 -0.45 -5.13
CA ASP A 160 15.13 0.10 -3.91
C ASP A 160 14.02 0.65 -3.01
N ASP A 161 14.39 0.91 -1.76
CA ASP A 161 13.50 1.47 -0.75
C ASP A 161 13.30 2.97 -0.97
N SER A 162 12.15 3.52 -0.60
CA SER A 162 12.02 4.99 -0.57
C SER A 162 12.91 5.60 0.52
N PHE A 163 13.01 4.93 1.67
CA PHE A 163 13.87 5.33 2.77
C PHE A 163 14.42 4.15 3.57
N ASN A 164 15.72 4.15 3.87
CA ASN A 164 16.36 3.10 4.69
C ASN A 164 17.44 3.61 5.66
N THR A 165 17.72 2.79 6.67
CA THR A 165 18.94 2.89 7.49
C THR A 165 19.79 1.66 7.20
N ASN A 166 20.32 1.55 5.98
CA ASN A 166 20.95 0.32 5.52
C ASN A 166 22.20 -0.05 6.33
N VAL A 167 22.19 -1.26 6.92
CA VAL A 167 23.37 -1.93 7.47
C VAL A 167 23.45 -3.36 6.91
N PRO A 168 24.13 -3.58 5.75
CA PRO A 168 24.46 -4.94 5.34
C PRO A 168 25.67 -5.42 6.15
N GLY A 169 25.46 -6.40 7.03
CA GLY A 169 26.52 -7.02 7.83
C GLY A 169 26.74 -6.36 9.20
N SER A 170 27.02 -7.19 10.20
CA SER A 170 27.02 -6.91 11.64
C SER A 170 27.99 -5.79 12.08
N VAL A 171 27.49 -4.98 13.03
CA VAL A 171 28.13 -4.02 13.96
C VAL A 171 29.32 -3.16 13.48
N SER A 172 29.09 -1.84 13.56
CA SER A 172 30.02 -0.72 13.48
C SER A 172 30.39 -0.24 12.06
N PRO A 173 30.18 1.06 11.76
CA PRO A 173 29.63 2.08 12.65
C PRO A 173 28.11 1.98 12.88
N GLU A 174 27.66 2.48 14.04
CA GLU A 174 26.26 2.39 14.50
C GLU A 174 25.48 3.67 14.16
N ILE A 175 24.35 3.51 13.47
CA ILE A 175 23.33 4.54 13.30
C ILE A 175 22.51 4.62 14.59
N ARG A 176 22.41 5.80 15.22
CA ARG A 176 21.71 5.95 16.52
C ARG A 176 21.12 7.32 16.81
N ASN A 177 20.22 7.40 17.80
CA ASN A 177 19.56 8.65 18.24
C ASN A 177 18.86 9.35 17.07
N LEU A 178 17.84 8.70 16.50
CA LEU A 178 17.12 9.23 15.34
C LEU A 178 15.66 9.48 15.68
N ILE A 179 15.10 10.59 15.22
CA ILE A 179 13.65 10.79 15.22
C ILE A 179 13.16 11.20 13.82
N ILE A 180 12.22 10.41 13.30
CA ILE A 180 11.51 10.65 12.05
C ILE A 180 10.06 10.94 12.43
N ASP A 181 9.63 12.18 12.26
CA ASP A 181 8.32 12.67 12.70
C ASP A 181 7.54 13.28 11.54
N HIS A 182 6.24 12.98 11.42
CA HIS A 182 5.38 13.57 10.39
C HIS A 182 5.94 13.48 8.96
N CYS A 183 6.58 12.38 8.59
CA CYS A 183 7.05 12.14 7.22
C CYS A 183 6.10 11.18 6.47
N SER A 184 6.13 11.22 5.15
CA SER A 184 5.35 10.33 4.29
C SER A 184 6.24 9.53 3.37
N PHE A 185 6.07 8.21 3.34
CA PHE A 185 6.89 7.26 2.59
C PHE A 185 5.98 6.48 1.66
N SER A 186 6.19 6.60 0.35
CA SER A 186 5.32 5.92 -0.61
C SER A 186 5.98 5.58 -1.94
N TRP A 187 5.28 4.71 -2.65
CA TRP A 187 5.59 4.20 -3.97
C TRP A 187 7.02 3.68 -4.09
N ALA A 188 7.45 2.86 -3.13
CA ALA A 188 8.69 2.12 -3.26
C ALA A 188 8.49 0.86 -4.13
N VAL A 189 9.53 0.51 -4.89
CA VAL A 189 9.58 -0.74 -5.66
C VAL A 189 10.05 -1.90 -4.78
N ASP A 190 10.93 -1.65 -3.80
CA ASP A 190 11.27 -2.62 -2.75
C ASP A 190 10.42 -2.35 -1.49
N GLU A 191 10.89 -1.51 -0.55
CA GLU A 191 10.15 -1.18 0.67
C GLU A 191 9.97 0.34 0.92
N CYS A 192 8.82 0.73 1.49
CA CYS A 192 8.55 2.15 1.71
C CYS A 192 9.47 2.75 2.79
N LEU A 193 9.57 2.13 3.97
CA LEU A 193 10.36 2.63 5.09
C LEU A 193 11.01 1.49 5.87
N SER A 194 12.34 1.39 5.80
CA SER A 194 13.14 0.32 6.44
C SER A 194 14.19 0.82 7.45
N PRO A 195 13.78 1.37 8.61
CA PRO A 195 14.65 1.68 9.74
C PRO A 195 14.91 0.41 10.57
N TYR A 196 16.01 -0.28 10.29
CA TYR A 196 16.46 -1.42 11.10
C TYR A 196 17.97 -1.46 11.26
N GLY A 197 18.46 -2.29 12.20
CA GLY A 197 19.89 -2.42 12.48
C GLY A 197 20.50 -1.17 13.13
N ASN A 198 19.74 -0.48 13.96
CA ASN A 198 20.08 0.81 14.55
C ASN A 198 19.70 0.86 16.05
N PHE A 199 20.04 1.96 16.73
CA PHE A 199 19.85 2.12 18.18
C PHE A 199 19.08 3.40 18.50
N ASP A 200 18.16 3.35 19.46
CA ASP A 200 17.49 4.54 19.98
C ASP A 200 16.80 5.36 18.87
N VAL A 201 15.92 4.71 18.11
CA VAL A 201 15.18 5.31 16.99
C VAL A 201 13.71 5.50 17.36
N THR A 202 13.13 6.61 16.93
CA THR A 202 11.69 6.83 16.93
C THR A 202 11.16 7.18 15.55
N VAL A 203 10.13 6.47 15.11
CA VAL A 203 9.28 6.88 13.98
C VAL A 203 7.89 7.19 14.53
N GLN A 204 7.47 8.44 14.41
CA GLN A 204 6.20 8.89 14.96
C GLN A 204 5.39 9.70 13.95
N TRP A 205 4.06 9.57 14.02
CA TRP A 205 3.13 10.35 13.19
C TRP A 205 3.45 10.29 11.69
N CYS A 206 4.01 9.19 11.18
CA CYS A 206 4.34 9.07 9.75
C CYS A 206 3.27 8.32 8.96
N ILE A 207 3.22 8.55 7.65
CA ILE A 207 2.46 7.71 6.70
C ILE A 207 3.44 6.82 5.95
N VAL A 208 3.14 5.53 5.88
CA VAL A 208 3.87 4.55 5.08
C VAL A 208 2.85 3.84 4.20
N SER A 209 2.81 4.16 2.90
CA SER A 209 1.73 3.73 2.03
C SER A 209 2.17 3.28 0.64
N GLU A 210 1.47 2.29 0.11
CA GLU A 210 1.51 1.92 -1.31
C GLU A 210 2.91 1.51 -1.83
N GLY A 211 3.48 0.43 -1.30
CA GLY A 211 4.55 -0.31 -1.98
C GLY A 211 4.03 -0.92 -3.28
N LEU A 212 4.79 -0.81 -4.37
CA LEU A 212 4.32 -1.05 -5.73
C LEU A 212 4.29 -2.54 -6.10
N ALA A 213 3.16 -3.18 -5.84
CA ALA A 213 3.00 -4.63 -5.76
C ALA A 213 3.48 -5.45 -6.96
N LEU A 214 3.29 -5.01 -8.21
CA LEU A 214 3.74 -5.72 -9.42
C LEU A 214 4.53 -4.80 -10.36
N SER A 215 5.50 -4.08 -9.80
CA SER A 215 6.33 -3.10 -10.51
C SER A 215 7.67 -3.69 -10.99
N ALA A 216 8.72 -2.88 -11.01
CA ALA A 216 10.05 -3.19 -11.56
C ALA A 216 10.91 -4.11 -10.67
N HIS A 217 10.41 -4.60 -9.54
CA HIS A 217 11.20 -5.44 -8.65
C HIS A 217 11.63 -6.75 -9.36
N PRO A 218 12.89 -7.21 -9.28
CA PRO A 218 13.36 -8.43 -9.95
C PRO A 218 12.61 -9.70 -9.54
N LYS A 219 12.07 -9.72 -8.32
CA LYS A 219 11.20 -10.80 -7.85
C LYS A 219 9.75 -10.69 -8.38
N ASN A 220 9.39 -9.61 -9.07
CA ASN A 220 8.05 -9.20 -9.51
C ASN A 220 7.13 -8.74 -8.36
N ARG A 221 6.49 -9.65 -7.61
CA ARG A 221 5.47 -9.30 -6.60
C ARG A 221 6.09 -8.68 -5.34
N HIS A 222 6.42 -7.40 -5.35
CA HIS A 222 7.09 -6.73 -4.24
C HIS A 222 6.43 -5.38 -3.97
N GLY A 223 5.64 -5.28 -2.90
CA GLY A 223 4.98 -4.03 -2.52
C GLY A 223 4.86 -3.96 -1.02
N TYR A 224 5.95 -3.54 -0.36
CA TYR A 224 6.14 -3.73 1.07
C TYR A 224 6.23 -2.42 1.86
N GLY A 225 5.70 -2.46 3.09
CA GLY A 225 5.77 -1.35 4.04
C GLY A 225 7.20 -1.11 4.52
N GLY A 226 7.82 -2.13 5.12
CA GLY A 226 9.28 -2.17 5.31
C GLY A 226 9.76 -2.97 6.51
N ILE A 227 11.09 -3.00 6.67
CA ILE A 227 11.77 -3.71 7.76
C ILE A 227 12.06 -2.75 8.90
N TRP A 228 11.47 -3.01 10.06
CA TRP A 228 11.66 -2.23 11.28
C TRP A 228 12.40 -3.07 12.30
N GLY A 229 13.24 -2.48 13.14
CA GLY A 229 13.94 -3.26 14.17
C GLY A 229 15.18 -2.58 14.66
N GLY A 230 15.93 -3.22 15.55
CA GLY A 230 17.06 -2.60 16.25
C GLY A 230 16.82 -2.55 17.75
N GLU A 231 17.76 -1.92 18.45
CA GLU A 231 17.84 -1.93 19.90
C GLU A 231 17.26 -0.63 20.48
N ARG A 232 16.26 -0.78 21.36
CA ARG A 232 15.45 0.30 21.93
C ARG A 232 14.83 1.17 20.83
N ASN A 233 13.93 0.61 20.04
CA ASN A 233 13.25 1.37 18.99
C ASN A 233 11.77 1.55 19.27
N THR A 234 11.23 2.70 18.87
CA THR A 234 9.82 3.07 19.07
C THR A 234 9.16 3.45 17.75
N TYR A 235 8.01 2.87 17.46
CA TYR A 235 7.19 3.16 16.29
C TYR A 235 5.77 3.41 16.76
N HIS A 236 5.30 4.66 16.72
CA HIS A 236 3.98 4.98 17.23
C HIS A 236 3.21 6.05 16.47
N HIS A 237 1.89 5.97 16.51
CA HIS A 237 0.98 6.86 15.78
C HIS A 237 1.25 6.94 14.26
N ASN A 238 1.78 5.88 13.67
CA ASN A 238 1.99 5.80 12.23
C ASN A 238 0.77 5.21 11.53
N LEU A 239 0.50 5.67 10.31
CA LEU A 239 -0.44 5.03 9.40
C LEU A 239 0.35 4.15 8.42
N ILE A 240 0.04 2.86 8.39
CA ILE A 240 0.65 1.89 7.48
C ILE A 240 -0.47 1.32 6.60
N ALA A 241 -0.52 1.72 5.34
CA ALA A 241 -1.69 1.51 4.47
C ALA A 241 -1.34 0.92 3.11
N HIS A 242 -2.20 0.05 2.59
CA HIS A 242 -2.10 -0.47 1.21
C HIS A 242 -0.73 -1.10 0.90
N GLN A 243 -0.21 -1.93 1.81
CA GLN A 243 0.97 -2.75 1.55
C GLN A 243 0.57 -4.20 1.34
N GLY A 244 1.24 -4.85 0.41
CA GLY A 244 1.10 -6.28 0.20
C GLY A 244 1.58 -7.08 1.41
N GLY A 245 2.65 -6.61 2.04
CA GLY A 245 3.19 -7.19 3.26
C GLY A 245 4.15 -6.27 3.99
N ARG A 246 4.75 -6.77 5.07
CA ARG A 246 5.66 -6.03 5.96
C ARG A 246 5.00 -4.78 6.53
N GLN A 247 4.04 -5.00 7.43
CA GLN A 247 3.21 -3.94 8.03
C GLN A 247 3.55 -3.60 9.51
N PRO A 248 4.79 -3.56 10.01
CA PRO A 248 6.10 -3.84 9.38
C PRO A 248 6.51 -5.33 9.44
N ARG A 249 7.68 -5.66 8.89
CA ARG A 249 8.46 -6.83 9.33
C ARG A 249 9.43 -6.42 10.44
N PHE A 250 9.39 -7.06 11.61
CA PHE A 250 10.43 -6.89 12.62
C PHE A 250 11.69 -7.68 12.24
N GLY A 251 12.76 -6.99 11.87
CA GLY A 251 13.99 -7.58 11.36
C GLY A 251 15.06 -7.79 12.44
N TYR A 252 15.57 -9.02 12.54
CA TYR A 252 16.78 -9.33 13.29
C TYR A 252 18.04 -8.85 12.56
N THR A 253 18.96 -8.25 13.31
CA THR A 253 20.32 -7.92 12.87
C THR A 253 21.30 -8.57 13.83
N GLU A 254 22.26 -9.33 13.30
CA GLU A 254 23.24 -10.01 14.15
C GLU A 254 24.08 -9.00 14.95
N GLY A 255 24.22 -9.25 16.25
CA GLY A 255 24.95 -8.40 17.18
C GLY A 255 24.16 -7.20 17.74
N ILE A 256 22.88 -7.05 17.39
CA ILE A 256 22.00 -5.97 17.90
C ILE A 256 20.78 -6.62 18.56
N ASN A 257 20.44 -6.22 19.79
CA ASN A 257 19.23 -6.71 20.42
C ASN A 257 18.00 -6.23 19.64
N LEU A 258 16.99 -7.07 19.50
CA LEU A 258 15.72 -6.67 18.88
C LEU A 258 14.71 -6.32 19.97
N GLU A 259 14.64 -5.03 20.29
CA GLU A 259 13.80 -4.44 21.34
C GLU A 259 12.93 -3.33 20.74
N VAL A 260 11.64 -3.61 20.57
CA VAL A 260 10.74 -2.73 19.81
C VAL A 260 9.48 -2.38 20.60
N ASP A 261 9.11 -1.11 20.55
CA ASP A 261 7.85 -0.58 21.01
C ASP A 261 6.98 -0.16 19.83
N HIS A 262 5.95 -0.93 19.52
CA HIS A 262 5.02 -0.68 18.41
C HIS A 262 3.62 -0.41 18.94
N TYR A 263 3.25 0.87 19.07
CA TYR A 263 2.00 1.24 19.72
C TYR A 263 1.20 2.37 19.05
N ASN A 264 -0.12 2.38 19.27
CA ASN A 264 -1.04 3.39 18.72
C ASN A 264 -0.94 3.59 17.19
N ASN A 265 -0.46 2.61 16.43
CA ASN A 265 -0.41 2.69 14.97
C ASN A 265 -1.75 2.25 14.34
N VAL A 266 -1.97 2.66 13.09
CA VAL A 266 -3.09 2.20 12.26
C VAL A 266 -2.53 1.36 11.11
N VAL A 267 -2.97 0.11 11.00
CA VAL A 267 -2.65 -0.79 9.88
C VAL A 267 -3.92 -0.96 9.04
N TYR A 268 -3.87 -0.57 7.77
CA TYR A 268 -5.01 -0.60 6.86
C TYR A 268 -4.72 -1.32 5.55
N ASP A 269 -5.70 -2.09 5.08
CA ASP A 269 -5.64 -2.82 3.79
C ASP A 269 -4.35 -3.63 3.63
N HIS A 270 -3.96 -4.32 4.70
CA HIS A 270 -2.80 -5.22 4.69
C HIS A 270 -3.12 -6.43 3.82
N GLY A 271 -2.37 -6.60 2.71
CA GLY A 271 -2.74 -7.50 1.62
C GLY A 271 -2.64 -8.98 2.00
N TYR A 272 -1.45 -9.56 1.81
CA TYR A 272 -1.20 -11.00 1.96
C TYR A 272 -0.46 -11.36 3.26
N THR A 273 0.02 -10.38 4.02
CA THR A 273 0.53 -10.56 5.38
C THR A 273 0.16 -9.35 6.27
N SER A 274 0.23 -9.54 7.59
CA SER A 274 0.12 -8.46 8.58
C SER A 274 1.53 -8.09 9.10
N VAL A 275 1.66 -7.67 10.36
CA VAL A 275 2.95 -7.59 11.05
C VAL A 275 3.58 -8.99 11.13
N TYR A 276 4.89 -9.13 10.91
CA TYR A 276 5.57 -10.41 11.07
C TYR A 276 7.06 -10.29 11.41
N GLY A 277 7.74 -11.40 11.63
CA GLY A 277 9.19 -11.44 11.91
C GLY A 277 9.47 -11.57 13.40
N GLY A 278 10.48 -10.84 13.89
CA GLY A 278 10.87 -10.82 15.29
C GLY A 278 11.70 -12.03 15.72
N GLU A 279 12.50 -12.57 14.80
CA GLU A 279 13.35 -13.73 15.05
C GLU A 279 14.27 -13.48 16.26
N TRP A 280 14.19 -14.36 17.27
CA TRP A 280 14.96 -14.28 18.52
C TRP A 280 14.87 -12.93 19.26
N SER A 281 13.74 -12.23 19.14
CA SER A 281 13.58 -10.91 19.76
C SER A 281 13.81 -10.90 21.26
N ASN A 282 14.47 -9.85 21.74
CA ASN A 282 14.71 -9.58 23.16
C ASN A 282 13.48 -8.94 23.85
N GLY A 283 12.53 -8.43 23.06
CA GLY A 283 11.22 -8.00 23.54
C GLY A 283 10.54 -7.06 22.55
N ILE A 284 9.40 -7.48 22.00
CA ILE A 284 8.58 -6.66 21.11
C ILE A 284 7.22 -6.40 21.75
N ASN A 285 6.87 -5.14 21.91
CA ASN A 285 5.57 -4.69 22.37
C ASN A 285 4.69 -4.33 21.16
N ILE A 286 3.50 -4.89 21.08
CA ILE A 286 2.45 -4.55 20.11
C ILE A 286 1.22 -4.11 20.91
N VAL A 287 1.06 -2.80 21.09
CA VAL A 287 0.10 -2.27 22.07
C VAL A 287 -0.82 -1.19 21.50
N GLY A 288 -2.14 -1.35 21.66
CA GLY A 288 -3.07 -0.26 21.34
C GLY A 288 -3.16 0.10 19.85
N ASN A 289 -2.72 -0.77 18.94
CA ASN A 289 -2.78 -0.54 17.50
C ASN A 289 -4.19 -0.87 16.95
N TYR A 290 -4.58 -0.18 15.88
CA TYR A 290 -5.83 -0.42 15.17
C TYR A 290 -5.58 -1.09 13.82
N TYR A 291 -6.09 -2.30 13.64
CA TYR A 291 -6.03 -3.06 12.39
C TYR A 291 -7.37 -2.99 11.68
N LYS A 292 -7.36 -2.53 10.44
CA LYS A 292 -8.55 -2.45 9.59
C LYS A 292 -8.31 -3.20 8.28
N PRO A 293 -8.82 -4.44 8.16
CA PRO A 293 -8.84 -5.13 6.86
C PRO A 293 -9.50 -4.25 5.79
N GLY A 294 -8.89 -4.20 4.61
CA GLY A 294 -9.37 -3.43 3.47
C GLY A 294 -9.73 -4.32 2.27
N PRO A 295 -10.04 -3.72 1.10
CA PRO A 295 -10.45 -4.47 -0.07
C PRO A 295 -9.46 -5.53 -0.55
N THR A 296 -8.16 -5.31 -0.37
CA THR A 296 -7.08 -6.22 -0.78
C THR A 296 -6.76 -7.28 0.26
N THR A 297 -7.09 -7.05 1.54
CA THR A 297 -6.78 -7.97 2.63
C THR A 297 -7.38 -9.35 2.38
N LEU A 298 -6.54 -10.38 2.43
CA LEU A 298 -6.99 -11.77 2.30
C LEU A 298 -7.82 -12.17 3.53
N GLY A 299 -8.88 -12.94 3.34
CA GLY A 299 -9.79 -13.38 4.40
C GLY A 299 -9.07 -14.08 5.56
N GLU A 300 -8.07 -14.90 5.26
CA GLU A 300 -7.25 -15.58 6.28
C GLU A 300 -6.32 -14.64 7.07
N VAL A 301 -5.96 -13.49 6.49
CA VAL A 301 -5.04 -12.49 7.05
C VAL A 301 -5.81 -11.41 7.84
N ALA A 302 -7.08 -11.18 7.50
CA ALA A 302 -7.94 -10.20 8.16
C ALA A 302 -7.93 -10.27 9.71
N PRO A 303 -7.97 -11.44 10.38
CA PRO A 303 -7.93 -11.51 11.85
C PRO A 303 -6.53 -11.41 12.46
N VAL A 304 -5.46 -11.30 11.67
CA VAL A 304 -4.07 -11.44 12.14
C VAL A 304 -3.51 -10.10 12.63
N ILE A 305 -3.12 -10.05 13.90
CA ILE A 305 -2.34 -8.94 14.49
C ILE A 305 -0.87 -9.11 14.13
N VAL A 306 -0.30 -10.30 14.36
CA VAL A 306 1.12 -10.59 14.11
C VAL A 306 1.36 -12.06 13.77
N SER A 307 2.28 -12.31 12.84
CA SER A 307 2.83 -13.64 12.56
C SER A 307 4.28 -13.71 13.06
N ALA A 308 4.48 -14.21 14.28
CA ALA A 308 5.79 -14.26 14.90
C ALA A 308 6.67 -15.35 14.24
N ASN A 309 7.98 -15.11 14.17
CA ASN A 309 8.93 -16.02 13.54
C ASN A 309 10.08 -16.40 14.50
N ARG A 310 10.56 -17.65 14.42
CA ARG A 310 11.72 -18.20 15.16
C ARG A 310 11.84 -17.74 16.63
N GLY A 311 10.79 -17.92 17.43
CA GLY A 311 10.82 -17.65 18.88
C GLY A 311 10.70 -16.16 19.25
N GLY A 312 11.52 -15.73 20.22
CA GLY A 312 11.55 -14.36 20.73
C GLY A 312 10.52 -14.06 21.83
N GLN A 313 10.63 -12.86 22.40
CA GLN A 313 9.80 -12.36 23.50
C GLN A 313 8.81 -11.30 23.01
N TRP A 314 7.53 -11.47 23.36
CA TRP A 314 6.43 -10.67 22.81
C TRP A 314 5.43 -10.26 23.87
N TYR A 315 5.02 -8.99 23.86
CA TYR A 315 3.87 -8.49 24.60
C TYR A 315 2.83 -7.94 23.63
N VAL A 316 1.64 -8.53 23.58
CA VAL A 316 0.58 -8.16 22.62
C VAL A 316 -0.72 -7.88 23.38
N ALA A 317 -1.13 -6.60 23.45
CA ALA A 317 -2.29 -6.20 24.25
C ALA A 317 -3.00 -4.94 23.73
N GLY A 318 -4.31 -4.82 23.99
CA GLY A 318 -5.08 -3.60 23.71
C GLY A 318 -5.28 -3.25 22.23
N ASN A 319 -4.88 -4.13 21.31
CA ASN A 319 -5.07 -3.94 19.88
C ASN A 319 -6.52 -4.23 19.48
N GLN A 320 -7.02 -3.51 18.48
CA GLN A 320 -8.35 -3.70 17.91
C GLN A 320 -8.23 -4.15 16.47
N VAL A 321 -9.04 -5.13 16.07
CA VAL A 321 -9.14 -5.62 14.70
C VAL A 321 -10.57 -5.45 14.23
N ASP A 322 -10.77 -4.54 13.27
CA ASP A 322 -12.09 -4.23 12.72
C ASP A 322 -12.73 -5.48 12.07
N GLY A 323 -14.01 -5.69 12.30
CA GLY A 323 -14.72 -6.92 11.88
C GLY A 323 -14.40 -8.19 12.69
N HIS A 324 -13.46 -8.17 13.63
CA HIS A 324 -13.02 -9.33 14.42
C HIS A 324 -13.10 -9.07 15.95
N PRO A 325 -14.31 -9.03 16.54
CA PRO A 325 -14.50 -8.69 17.95
C PRO A 325 -13.88 -9.69 18.92
N ASP A 326 -13.72 -10.95 18.53
CA ASP A 326 -13.13 -12.00 19.36
C ASP A 326 -11.60 -11.86 19.46
N VAL A 327 -10.93 -11.49 18.36
CA VAL A 327 -9.50 -11.11 18.35
C VAL A 327 -9.28 -9.81 19.12
N THR A 328 -10.19 -8.84 18.95
CA THR A 328 -10.16 -7.58 19.70
C THR A 328 -10.27 -7.81 21.22
N ALA A 329 -11.18 -8.69 21.66
CA ALA A 329 -11.33 -9.04 23.07
C ALA A 329 -10.16 -9.88 23.60
N HIS A 330 -9.53 -10.70 22.74
CA HIS A 330 -8.50 -11.65 23.10
C HIS A 330 -7.36 -11.66 22.07
N ASN A 331 -6.47 -10.67 22.12
CA ASN A 331 -5.41 -10.45 21.12
C ASN A 331 -4.53 -11.69 20.84
N ARG A 332 -4.38 -12.61 21.80
CA ARG A 332 -3.69 -13.89 21.60
C ARG A 332 -4.21 -14.70 20.41
N ARG A 333 -5.50 -14.57 20.07
CA ARG A 333 -6.10 -15.23 18.90
C ARG A 333 -5.66 -14.63 17.56
N GLY A 334 -5.14 -13.40 17.56
CA GLY A 334 -4.57 -12.74 16.40
C GLY A 334 -3.08 -13.03 16.19
N ILE A 335 -2.47 -13.89 17.02
CA ILE A 335 -1.07 -14.28 16.91
C ILE A 335 -0.98 -15.60 16.11
N ARG A 336 -0.24 -15.59 15.00
CA ARG A 336 0.22 -16.84 14.36
C ARG A 336 1.56 -17.25 14.96
N TYR A 337 1.63 -18.48 15.45
CA TYR A 337 2.80 -19.03 16.15
C TYR A 337 3.69 -19.84 15.20
N PRO A 338 5.03 -19.71 15.28
CA PRO A 338 5.95 -20.54 14.53
C PRO A 338 6.08 -21.94 15.17
N ILE A 339 6.68 -22.87 14.45
CA ILE A 339 7.14 -24.15 15.04
C ILE A 339 8.10 -23.82 16.20
N GLY A 340 7.83 -24.42 17.37
CA GLY A 340 8.59 -24.14 18.61
C GLY A 340 8.01 -23.01 19.48
N GLY A 341 7.02 -22.27 18.98
CA GLY A 341 6.32 -21.24 19.75
C GLY A 341 7.12 -19.96 19.96
N ILE A 342 6.63 -19.10 20.86
CA ILE A 342 7.25 -17.84 21.29
C ILE A 342 7.15 -17.71 22.83
N VAL A 343 7.85 -16.75 23.41
CA VAL A 343 7.67 -16.35 24.81
C VAL A 343 6.70 -15.17 24.87
N GLU A 344 5.51 -15.38 25.41
CA GLU A 344 4.56 -14.31 25.70
C GLU A 344 4.88 -13.70 27.07
N LEU A 345 5.21 -12.40 27.08
CA LEU A 345 5.49 -11.63 28.28
C LEU A 345 4.19 -11.24 29.00
N ALA A 346 4.22 -11.21 30.33
CA ALA A 346 3.08 -10.79 31.15
C ALA A 346 2.93 -9.26 31.22
N GLU A 347 4.03 -8.53 31.04
CA GLU A 347 4.10 -7.06 31.05
C GLU A 347 4.92 -6.59 29.84
N PRO A 348 4.74 -5.33 29.38
CA PRO A 348 5.54 -4.80 28.28
C PRO A 348 7.04 -4.85 28.57
N GLN A 349 7.84 -5.18 27.54
CA GLN A 349 9.29 -4.98 27.58
C GLN A 349 9.59 -3.49 27.81
N PRO A 350 10.37 -3.12 28.84
CA PRO A 350 10.67 -1.72 29.12
C PRO A 350 11.52 -1.12 28.00
N ILE A 351 11.00 -0.07 27.36
CA ILE A 351 11.72 0.73 26.36
C ILE A 351 11.67 2.19 26.81
N PRO A 352 12.82 2.91 26.86
CA PRO A 352 12.85 4.28 27.33
C PRO A 352 11.95 5.23 26.53
N GLY A 353 11.37 6.21 27.22
CA GLY A 353 10.72 7.33 26.57
C GLY A 353 9.33 7.07 25.98
N ARG A 354 8.75 5.87 26.15
CA ARG A 354 7.36 5.56 25.79
C ARG A 354 6.39 6.64 26.28
N GLY A 355 5.53 7.12 25.39
CA GLY A 355 4.46 8.07 25.69
C GLY A 355 3.16 7.41 26.14
N ASP A 356 2.07 8.16 26.05
CA ASP A 356 0.75 7.69 26.51
C ASP A 356 0.16 6.62 25.57
N ILE A 357 -0.15 5.45 26.13
CA ILE A 357 -0.89 4.40 25.42
C ILE A 357 -2.37 4.78 25.33
N GLN A 358 -2.86 4.90 24.10
CA GLN A 358 -4.26 5.19 23.83
C GLN A 358 -5.04 3.88 23.65
N SER A 359 -6.36 3.96 23.78
CA SER A 359 -7.21 2.90 23.21
C SER A 359 -7.04 2.91 21.69
N ALA A 360 -7.02 1.74 21.04
CA ALA A 360 -6.87 1.62 19.59
C ALA A 360 -7.83 2.51 18.78
N ALA A 361 -9.09 2.66 19.22
CA ALA A 361 -10.05 3.56 18.57
C ALA A 361 -9.67 5.06 18.65
N LYS A 362 -9.04 5.50 19.75
CA LYS A 362 -8.51 6.87 19.87
C LYS A 362 -7.27 7.06 19.02
N ALA A 363 -6.39 6.05 19.01
CA ALA A 363 -5.23 6.04 18.14
C ALA A 363 -5.65 6.15 16.66
N TYR A 364 -6.69 5.43 16.24
CA TYR A 364 -7.26 5.53 14.90
C TYR A 364 -7.60 6.98 14.52
N GLU A 365 -8.43 7.68 15.32
CA GLU A 365 -8.80 9.06 14.99
C GLU A 365 -7.61 10.03 15.05
N ALA A 366 -6.71 9.85 16.01
CA ALA A 366 -5.52 10.70 16.15
C ALA A 366 -4.58 10.55 14.94
N VAL A 367 -4.29 9.31 14.53
CA VAL A 367 -3.40 9.01 13.40
C VAL A 367 -3.98 9.55 12.09
N LEU A 368 -5.27 9.30 11.82
CA LEU A 368 -5.90 9.79 10.59
C LEU A 368 -5.98 11.32 10.52
N ALA A 369 -5.98 12.01 11.66
CA ALA A 369 -5.94 13.47 11.70
C ALA A 369 -4.52 14.00 11.45
N ASN A 370 -3.50 13.41 12.08
CA ASN A 370 -2.20 14.05 12.24
C ASN A 370 -1.05 13.39 11.47
N ALA A 371 -1.11 12.11 11.11
CA ALA A 371 0.04 11.43 10.53
C ALA A 371 0.40 11.93 9.11
N GLY A 372 1.69 11.89 8.78
CA GLY A 372 2.27 12.25 7.50
C GLY A 372 2.78 13.69 7.44
N ALA A 373 3.31 14.08 6.27
CA ALA A 373 3.76 15.43 6.00
C ALA A 373 2.58 16.41 5.86
N ILE A 374 2.03 16.83 6.99
CA ILE A 374 0.89 17.77 7.06
C ILE A 374 1.30 19.25 7.01
N LEU A 375 2.60 19.53 7.11
CA LEU A 375 3.17 20.87 6.96
C LEU A 375 4.04 20.95 5.70
N PRO A 376 4.04 22.11 5.02
CA PRO A 376 3.12 23.25 5.19
C PRO A 376 1.65 22.88 4.89
N ARG A 377 1.40 21.81 4.15
CA ARG A 377 0.07 21.23 3.90
C ARG A 377 0.17 19.72 3.71
N ARG A 378 -0.91 18.98 3.97
CA ARG A 378 -1.09 17.59 3.51
C ARG A 378 -1.35 17.60 2.01
N ASP A 379 -0.67 16.76 1.23
CA ASP A 379 -0.88 16.73 -0.22
C ASP A 379 -2.02 15.79 -0.65
N ALA A 380 -2.32 15.82 -1.94
CA ALA A 380 -3.45 15.09 -2.51
C ALA A 380 -3.34 13.56 -2.39
N ALA A 381 -2.12 13.00 -2.38
CA ALA A 381 -1.93 11.56 -2.28
C ALA A 381 -2.10 11.08 -0.83
N ASP A 382 -1.53 11.78 0.14
CA ASP A 382 -1.71 11.44 1.55
C ASP A 382 -3.16 11.67 1.99
N ALA A 383 -3.81 12.72 1.48
CA ALA A 383 -5.23 12.97 1.73
C ALA A 383 -6.13 11.85 1.19
N ARG A 384 -5.80 11.30 -0.01
CA ARG A 384 -6.49 10.12 -0.56
C ARG A 384 -6.34 8.91 0.34
N VAL A 385 -5.11 8.59 0.77
CA VAL A 385 -4.85 7.43 1.62
C VAL A 385 -5.63 7.53 2.94
N VAL A 386 -5.67 8.71 3.56
CA VAL A 386 -6.48 8.94 4.77
C VAL A 386 -7.98 8.77 4.49
N ASP A 387 -8.49 9.30 3.37
CA ASP A 387 -9.89 9.13 2.98
C ASP A 387 -10.25 7.66 2.69
N GLU A 388 -9.34 6.92 2.04
CA GLU A 388 -9.48 5.47 1.79
C GLU A 388 -9.56 4.67 3.08
N VAL A 389 -8.72 4.99 4.07
CA VAL A 389 -8.76 4.38 5.40
C VAL A 389 -10.08 4.67 6.11
N ARG A 390 -10.64 5.88 5.96
CA ARG A 390 -11.96 6.22 6.53
C ARG A 390 -13.07 5.41 5.85
N ASN A 391 -13.06 5.37 4.52
CA ASN A 391 -14.15 4.82 3.72
C ASN A 391 -14.05 3.30 3.49
N GLY A 392 -12.94 2.64 3.83
CA GLY A 392 -12.76 1.22 3.55
C GLY A 392 -12.58 0.94 2.05
N THR A 393 -11.97 1.87 1.32
CA THR A 393 -11.72 1.79 -0.13
C THR A 393 -10.23 1.71 -0.46
N GLY A 394 -9.85 1.74 -1.73
CA GLY A 394 -8.47 1.61 -2.18
C GLY A 394 -8.09 0.17 -2.54
N ARG A 395 -6.81 -0.05 -2.86
CA ARG A 395 -6.22 -1.34 -3.21
C ARG A 395 -4.69 -1.28 -3.20
N LEU A 396 -4.03 -2.42 -3.32
CA LEU A 396 -2.64 -2.46 -3.77
C LEU A 396 -2.51 -1.97 -5.21
N ILE A 397 -1.49 -1.15 -5.46
CA ILE A 397 -1.21 -0.56 -6.76
C ILE A 397 0.10 -1.10 -7.33
N ASN A 398 0.23 -1.09 -8.65
CA ASN A 398 1.44 -1.54 -9.34
C ASN A 398 2.34 -0.38 -9.79
N SER A 399 1.79 0.83 -9.82
CA SER A 399 2.47 2.05 -10.21
C SER A 399 1.75 3.24 -9.58
N GLN A 400 2.50 4.29 -9.23
CA GLN A 400 1.93 5.57 -8.83
C GLN A 400 0.97 6.15 -9.87
N LYS A 401 1.15 5.78 -11.14
CA LYS A 401 0.27 6.21 -12.24
C LYS A 401 -1.15 5.71 -12.04
N GLU A 402 -1.35 4.59 -11.36
CA GLU A 402 -2.69 4.05 -11.15
C GLU A 402 -3.55 4.90 -10.21
N VAL A 403 -2.94 5.87 -9.53
CA VAL A 403 -3.58 6.76 -8.54
C VAL A 403 -3.35 8.24 -8.82
N GLY A 404 -3.07 8.62 -10.08
CA GLY A 404 -2.91 10.02 -10.49
C GLY A 404 -1.46 10.53 -10.54
N GLY A 405 -0.48 9.71 -10.17
CA GLY A 405 0.94 10.08 -10.18
C GLY A 405 1.31 11.11 -9.10
N TYR A 406 2.50 11.69 -9.24
CA TYR A 406 3.04 12.65 -8.27
C TYR A 406 2.15 13.90 -8.15
N PRO A 407 1.68 14.23 -6.93
CA PRO A 407 0.94 15.48 -6.72
C PRO A 407 1.83 16.70 -7.04
N PRO A 408 1.29 17.72 -7.72
CA PRO A 408 2.01 18.98 -7.88
C PRO A 408 2.16 19.66 -6.51
N LEU A 409 3.40 20.02 -6.16
CA LEU A 409 3.69 20.83 -4.98
C LEU A 409 3.95 22.27 -5.43
N VAL A 410 2.93 23.12 -5.29
CA VAL A 410 2.95 24.50 -5.77
C VAL A 410 3.97 25.32 -4.99
N GLN A 411 4.91 25.95 -5.69
CA GLN A 411 5.88 26.87 -5.10
C GLN A 411 5.21 28.21 -4.75
N THR A 412 5.52 28.72 -3.56
CA THR A 412 5.22 30.10 -3.18
C THR A 412 6.49 30.81 -2.71
N GLU A 413 6.43 32.12 -2.57
CA GLU A 413 7.54 32.90 -2.02
C GLU A 413 7.84 32.46 -0.58
N ALA A 414 9.12 32.27 -0.26
CA ALA A 414 9.57 32.05 1.10
C ALA A 414 9.45 33.35 1.91
N PRO A 415 9.11 33.30 3.20
CA PRO A 415 9.15 34.48 4.06
C PRO A 415 10.52 35.17 4.02
N VAL A 416 10.51 36.50 4.12
CA VAL A 416 11.74 37.29 4.24
C VAL A 416 12.44 36.92 5.55
N ASP A 417 13.74 36.70 5.43
CA ASP A 417 14.71 36.39 6.49
C ASP A 417 15.98 37.14 6.05
N SER A 418 16.25 38.27 6.72
CA SER A 418 17.21 39.27 6.25
C SER A 418 18.66 38.95 6.60
N ASP A 419 18.91 38.17 7.65
CA ASP A 419 20.24 37.74 8.08
C ASP A 419 20.54 36.26 7.82
N HIS A 420 19.57 35.52 7.26
CA HIS A 420 19.68 34.13 6.84
C HIS A 420 19.91 33.16 8.00
N ASP A 421 19.31 33.45 9.16
CA ASP A 421 19.39 32.61 10.36
C ASP A 421 18.30 31.53 10.43
N GLY A 422 17.45 31.44 9.40
CA GLY A 422 16.38 30.46 9.29
C GLY A 422 15.09 30.85 10.00
N ILE A 423 15.03 32.04 10.59
CA ILE A 423 13.84 32.63 11.20
C ILE A 423 13.35 33.80 10.34
N PRO A 424 12.05 33.86 10.00
CA PRO A 424 11.52 35.01 9.30
C PRO A 424 11.51 36.28 10.15
N ASP A 425 11.82 37.42 9.53
CA ASP A 425 11.84 38.75 10.16
C ASP A 425 10.59 39.07 11.00
N TRP A 426 9.42 38.62 10.54
CA TRP A 426 8.16 38.89 11.22
C TRP A 426 8.05 38.14 12.55
N TRP A 427 8.62 36.94 12.63
CA TRP A 427 8.59 36.11 13.83
C TRP A 427 9.58 36.65 14.86
N GLU A 428 10.77 37.04 14.41
CA GLU A 428 11.79 37.69 15.23
C GLU A 428 11.27 38.96 15.90
N LYS A 429 10.68 39.87 15.12
CA LYS A 429 10.04 41.08 15.65
C LYS A 429 8.96 40.76 16.69
N ALA A 430 8.21 39.67 16.48
CA ALA A 430 7.18 39.23 17.43
C ALA A 430 7.77 38.67 18.73
N GLN A 431 8.99 38.12 18.71
CA GLN A 431 9.72 37.66 19.89
C GLN A 431 10.66 38.71 20.50
N GLY A 432 10.79 39.88 19.87
CA GLY A 432 11.69 40.96 20.32
C GLY A 432 13.16 40.75 19.96
N LEU A 433 13.44 39.97 18.91
CA LEU A 433 14.76 39.74 18.32
C LEU A 433 15.07 40.79 17.24
N ASP A 434 16.34 40.93 16.83
CA ASP A 434 16.78 41.83 15.75
C ASP A 434 16.93 41.06 14.43
N PRO A 435 16.10 41.34 13.40
CA PRO A 435 16.16 40.65 12.10
C PRO A 435 17.43 40.82 11.28
N ASN A 436 18.46 41.45 11.84
CA ASN A 436 19.75 41.62 11.20
C ASN A 436 20.89 41.03 12.06
N ASP A 437 20.58 40.36 13.18
CA ASP A 437 21.53 39.69 14.09
C ASP A 437 21.38 38.16 13.98
N PRO A 438 22.17 37.49 13.12
CA PRO A 438 22.02 36.04 12.89
C PRO A 438 22.41 35.19 14.12
N SER A 439 22.92 35.81 15.19
CA SER A 439 23.17 35.12 16.45
C SER A 439 21.90 34.90 17.28
N ASP A 440 20.81 35.62 17.00
CA ASP A 440 19.53 35.50 17.70
C ASP A 440 18.93 34.10 17.56
N ALA A 441 18.97 33.48 16.37
CA ALA A 441 18.53 32.10 16.16
C ALA A 441 19.06 31.11 17.21
N GLN A 442 20.33 31.23 17.59
CA GLN A 442 21.01 30.28 18.48
C GLN A 442 20.89 30.64 19.97
N LYS A 443 20.30 31.80 20.32
CA LYS A 443 20.07 32.16 21.72
C LYS A 443 19.08 31.18 22.35
N ILE A 444 19.40 30.74 23.56
CA ILE A 444 18.56 29.81 24.33
C ILE A 444 17.42 30.59 24.99
N ALA A 445 16.18 30.24 24.63
CA ALA A 445 14.98 30.79 25.23
C ALA A 445 14.73 30.20 26.63
N PRO A 446 13.81 30.77 27.43
CA PRO A 446 13.54 30.30 28.80
C PRO A 446 13.09 28.83 28.92
N ASN A 447 12.58 28.24 27.84
CA ASN A 447 12.16 26.84 27.77
C ASN A 447 13.31 25.86 27.43
N GLY A 448 14.53 26.36 27.25
CA GLY A 448 15.73 25.56 26.98
C GLY A 448 16.02 25.31 25.50
N TYR A 449 15.08 25.60 24.60
CA TYR A 449 15.29 25.49 23.15
C TYR A 449 15.89 26.78 22.58
N THR A 450 16.57 26.68 21.44
CA THR A 450 16.99 27.86 20.65
C THR A 450 15.77 28.62 20.11
N TYR A 451 15.91 29.91 19.78
CA TYR A 451 14.83 30.64 19.11
C TYR A 451 14.48 30.05 17.75
N LEU A 452 15.45 29.51 17.01
CA LEU A 452 15.20 28.80 15.77
C LEU A 452 14.29 27.59 16.01
N GLU A 453 14.58 26.76 17.00
CA GLU A 453 13.71 25.62 17.35
C GLU A 453 12.32 26.06 17.81
N ASN A 454 12.21 27.17 18.54
CA ASN A 454 10.91 27.72 18.91
C ASN A 454 10.11 28.19 17.69
N TYR A 455 10.78 28.80 16.70
CA TYR A 455 10.16 29.12 15.43
C TYR A 455 9.67 27.85 14.73
N LEU A 456 10.55 26.85 14.54
CA LEU A 456 10.22 25.57 13.90
C LEU A 456 9.02 24.86 14.54
N ASN A 457 8.89 24.94 15.87
CA ASN A 457 7.80 24.33 16.63
C ASN A 457 6.54 25.19 16.71
N SER A 458 6.60 26.47 16.31
CA SER A 458 5.45 27.36 16.22
C SER A 458 4.68 27.24 14.91
N ILE A 459 5.26 26.59 13.89
CA ILE A 459 4.61 26.36 12.59
C ILE A 459 3.50 25.32 12.78
N VAL A 460 2.27 25.73 12.47
CA VAL A 460 1.06 24.92 12.63
C VAL A 460 0.33 24.75 11.30
N PRO A 461 -0.41 23.64 11.10
CA PRO A 461 -1.06 23.36 9.81
C PRO A 461 -2.24 24.29 9.55
N ASP A 462 -2.52 24.51 8.26
CA ASP A 462 -3.72 25.24 7.83
C ASP A 462 -4.99 24.54 8.37
N PRO A 463 -5.86 25.26 9.10
CA PRO A 463 -7.03 24.64 9.73
C PRO A 463 -8.10 24.15 8.75
N VAL A 464 -8.09 24.56 7.47
CA VAL A 464 -9.18 24.32 6.50
C VAL A 464 -9.42 22.82 6.19
N GLY A 465 -8.40 21.97 6.33
CA GLY A 465 -8.50 20.52 6.08
C GLY A 465 -8.59 20.18 4.57
N SER A 466 -8.60 18.89 4.25
CA SER A 466 -8.54 18.42 2.85
C SER A 466 -9.94 18.24 2.23
N PRO A 467 -10.20 18.71 0.99
CA PRO A 467 -11.52 18.58 0.34
C PRO A 467 -11.90 17.11 0.09
N ALA A 468 -13.19 16.81 0.01
CA ALA A 468 -13.66 15.48 -0.38
C ALA A 468 -13.81 15.38 -1.90
N VAL A 469 -13.48 14.23 -2.49
CA VAL A 469 -13.72 13.94 -3.91
C VAL A 469 -13.94 12.46 -4.18
N ARG A 470 -14.89 12.14 -5.06
CA ARG A 470 -15.18 10.76 -5.47
C ARG A 470 -15.65 10.71 -6.92
N ILE A 471 -15.08 9.81 -7.72
CA ILE A 471 -15.60 9.48 -9.04
C ILE A 471 -16.97 8.80 -8.90
N THR A 472 -17.97 9.33 -9.62
CA THR A 472 -19.34 8.79 -9.65
C THR A 472 -19.65 8.07 -10.96
N SER A 473 -18.97 8.44 -12.04
CA SER A 473 -19.02 7.76 -13.33
C SER A 473 -17.69 7.90 -14.04
N PRO A 474 -17.15 6.85 -14.69
CA PRO A 474 -17.64 5.47 -14.67
C PRO A 474 -17.59 4.82 -13.28
N THR A 475 -18.34 3.73 -13.07
CA THR A 475 -18.33 2.96 -11.81
C THR A 475 -17.15 1.98 -11.76
N TYR A 476 -16.81 1.50 -10.56
CA TYR A 476 -15.76 0.49 -10.35
C TYR A 476 -15.96 -0.74 -11.26
N ASN A 477 -14.92 -1.09 -12.03
CA ASN A 477 -14.89 -2.17 -13.01
C ASN A 477 -15.95 -2.06 -14.13
N GLN A 478 -16.44 -0.86 -14.43
CA GLN A 478 -17.38 -0.67 -15.54
C GLN A 478 -16.74 -1.11 -16.87
N THR A 479 -17.49 -1.90 -17.63
CA THR A 479 -17.12 -2.28 -18.99
C THR A 479 -17.77 -1.33 -20.00
N ILE A 480 -16.98 -0.86 -20.95
CA ILE A 480 -17.41 0.05 -22.01
C ILE A 480 -17.20 -0.67 -23.35
N PRO A 481 -18.23 -1.34 -23.88
CA PRO A 481 -18.14 -2.00 -25.18
C PRO A 481 -18.20 -0.97 -26.31
N GLY A 482 -17.49 -1.23 -27.41
CA GLY A 482 -17.56 -0.40 -28.60
C GLY A 482 -17.08 -1.13 -29.85
N ARG A 483 -17.53 -0.74 -31.04
CA ARG A 483 -16.90 -1.18 -32.31
C ARG A 483 -15.78 -0.24 -32.76
N THR A 484 -15.86 1.01 -32.32
CA THR A 484 -14.88 2.08 -32.55
C THR A 484 -14.51 2.67 -31.19
N ALA A 485 -13.40 3.40 -31.14
CA ALA A 485 -12.96 4.11 -29.93
C ALA A 485 -14.09 5.02 -29.40
N PRO A 486 -14.64 4.76 -28.19
CA PRO A 486 -15.75 5.55 -27.65
C PRO A 486 -15.27 6.90 -27.10
N THR A 487 -16.24 7.76 -26.80
CA THR A 487 -16.06 8.87 -25.85
C THR A 487 -16.70 8.47 -24.52
N VAL A 488 -15.97 8.62 -23.42
CA VAL A 488 -16.41 8.28 -22.07
C VAL A 488 -16.63 9.57 -21.29
N THR A 489 -17.80 9.71 -20.67
CA THR A 489 -18.06 10.81 -19.73
C THR A 489 -17.53 10.42 -18.35
N VAL A 490 -16.69 11.27 -17.76
CA VAL A 490 -16.18 11.08 -16.40
C VAL A 490 -16.79 12.16 -15.52
N GLU A 491 -17.33 11.76 -14.37
CA GLU A 491 -18.05 12.60 -13.41
C GLU A 491 -17.52 12.37 -11.99
N ALA A 492 -17.53 13.42 -11.18
CA ALA A 492 -17.16 13.35 -9.77
C ALA A 492 -18.06 14.22 -8.89
N ASP A 493 -18.27 13.76 -7.66
CA ASP A 493 -18.74 14.59 -6.56
C ASP A 493 -17.53 15.16 -5.82
N ALA A 494 -17.57 16.44 -5.46
CA ALA A 494 -16.55 17.07 -4.64
C ALA A 494 -17.17 18.08 -3.68
N ALA A 495 -16.58 18.21 -2.49
CA ALA A 495 -17.01 19.16 -1.47
C ALA A 495 -15.80 19.78 -0.75
N PRO A 496 -15.84 21.07 -0.41
CA PRO A 496 -14.78 21.69 0.37
C PRO A 496 -14.80 21.18 1.83
N ALA A 497 -13.65 21.22 2.49
CA ALA A 497 -13.57 20.96 3.93
C ALA A 497 -13.85 22.21 4.76
N LYS A 498 -14.44 22.02 5.95
CA LYS A 498 -14.62 23.01 7.03
C LYS A 498 -15.03 24.43 6.56
N GLY A 499 -15.95 24.53 5.60
CA GLY A 499 -16.47 25.82 5.12
C GLY A 499 -15.56 26.56 4.13
N GLY A 500 -14.51 25.92 3.61
CA GLY A 500 -13.69 26.44 2.52
C GLY A 500 -14.44 26.48 1.17
N GLU A 501 -13.74 26.90 0.11
CA GLU A 501 -14.27 26.98 -1.25
C GLU A 501 -13.41 26.19 -2.23
N LEU A 502 -14.05 25.42 -3.12
CA LEU A 502 -13.34 24.71 -4.18
C LEU A 502 -12.88 25.66 -5.29
N ALA A 503 -11.66 25.47 -5.77
CA ALA A 503 -11.15 26.08 -6.99
C ALA A 503 -11.57 25.27 -8.24
N GLY A 504 -11.67 23.94 -8.12
CA GLY A 504 -12.14 23.07 -9.20
C GLY A 504 -11.81 21.60 -8.97
N VAL A 505 -12.20 20.78 -9.95
CA VAL A 505 -11.90 19.35 -10.02
C VAL A 505 -11.20 19.04 -11.35
N GLU A 506 -10.04 18.40 -11.28
CA GLU A 506 -9.29 17.89 -12.44
C GLU A 506 -9.43 16.37 -12.53
N PHE A 507 -9.50 15.81 -13.74
CA PHE A 507 -9.72 14.39 -13.97
C PHE A 507 -8.52 13.77 -14.68
N PHE A 508 -8.18 12.54 -14.31
CA PHE A 508 -6.99 11.85 -14.81
C PHE A 508 -7.31 10.44 -15.30
N VAL A 509 -6.54 9.99 -16.30
CA VAL A 509 -6.39 8.59 -16.67
C VAL A 509 -4.91 8.24 -16.51
N GLY A 510 -4.62 7.33 -15.59
CA GLY A 510 -3.23 7.16 -15.14
C GLY A 510 -2.76 8.42 -14.42
N ASP A 511 -1.61 8.95 -14.84
CA ASP A 511 -1.06 10.24 -14.41
C ASP A 511 -1.35 11.40 -15.39
N GLN A 512 -2.12 11.15 -16.46
CA GLN A 512 -2.41 12.13 -17.49
C GLN A 512 -3.75 12.83 -17.26
N SER A 513 -3.74 14.17 -17.25
CA SER A 513 -4.95 14.97 -17.18
C SER A 513 -5.79 14.81 -18.45
N ILE A 514 -7.09 14.56 -18.27
CA ILE A 514 -8.08 14.48 -19.37
C ILE A 514 -9.04 15.68 -19.37
N GLY A 515 -8.81 16.66 -18.50
CA GLY A 515 -9.56 17.91 -18.41
C GLY A 515 -9.96 18.25 -16.97
N SER A 516 -10.56 19.43 -16.81
CA SER A 516 -11.01 19.94 -15.51
C SER A 516 -12.37 20.65 -15.61
N ALA A 517 -13.01 20.80 -14.46
CA ALA A 517 -14.26 21.53 -14.29
C ALA A 517 -14.15 22.45 -13.06
N ALA A 518 -14.39 23.75 -13.24
CA ALA A 518 -14.30 24.74 -12.17
C ALA A 518 -15.56 24.79 -11.29
N THR A 519 -16.72 24.35 -11.79
CA THR A 519 -17.99 24.38 -11.08
C THR A 519 -18.77 23.08 -11.27
N ALA A 520 -19.63 22.76 -10.30
CA ALA A 520 -20.51 21.61 -10.38
C ALA A 520 -21.60 21.82 -11.47
N PRO A 521 -22.06 20.74 -12.14
CA PRO A 521 -21.59 19.36 -12.01
C PRO A 521 -20.19 19.17 -12.61
N TYR A 522 -19.29 18.52 -11.87
CA TYR A 522 -17.92 18.29 -12.30
C TYR A 522 -17.88 17.11 -13.27
N ARG A 523 -17.62 17.39 -14.56
CA ARG A 523 -17.56 16.36 -15.60
C ARG A 523 -16.64 16.72 -16.77
N VAL A 524 -16.09 15.70 -17.42
CA VAL A 524 -15.28 15.83 -18.64
C VAL A 524 -15.63 14.75 -19.68
N GLN A 525 -15.25 15.01 -20.94
CA GLN A 525 -15.41 14.06 -22.05
C GLN A 525 -14.05 13.51 -22.46
N TRP A 526 -13.79 12.25 -22.13
CA TRP A 526 -12.58 11.54 -22.54
C TRP A 526 -12.80 10.89 -23.91
N LYS A 527 -12.22 11.47 -24.96
CA LYS A 527 -12.50 11.10 -26.37
C LYS A 527 -11.52 10.07 -26.91
N ASN A 528 -11.95 9.33 -27.94
CA ASN A 528 -11.13 8.40 -28.72
C ASN A 528 -10.41 7.36 -27.85
N VAL A 529 -11.13 6.80 -26.89
CA VAL A 529 -10.55 5.86 -25.93
C VAL A 529 -10.19 4.54 -26.61
N ALA A 530 -8.93 4.12 -26.48
CA ALA A 530 -8.47 2.86 -27.06
C ALA A 530 -8.95 1.64 -26.24
N ASP A 531 -8.81 0.45 -26.82
CA ASP A 531 -9.04 -0.80 -26.11
C ASP A 531 -8.03 -0.96 -24.97
N GLY A 532 -8.49 -1.22 -23.75
CA GLY A 532 -7.59 -1.33 -22.60
C GLY A 532 -8.28 -1.28 -21.24
N THR A 533 -7.49 -1.49 -20.19
CA THR A 533 -7.88 -1.21 -18.80
C THR A 533 -7.20 0.07 -18.35
N TYR A 534 -7.97 0.94 -17.71
CA TYR A 534 -7.54 2.28 -17.32
C TYR A 534 -7.91 2.58 -15.88
N TRP A 535 -7.09 3.40 -15.22
CA TRP A 535 -7.34 3.87 -13.86
C TRP A 535 -7.77 5.33 -13.92
N VAL A 536 -9.02 5.60 -13.55
CA VAL A 536 -9.62 6.94 -13.57
C VAL A 536 -9.62 7.51 -12.16
N THR A 537 -9.15 8.74 -12.02
CA THR A 537 -9.18 9.48 -10.74
C THR A 537 -9.60 10.93 -10.98
N ALA A 538 -9.99 11.61 -9.90
CA ALA A 538 -10.21 13.05 -9.88
C ALA A 538 -9.43 13.69 -8.73
N ARG A 539 -8.98 14.94 -8.92
CA ARG A 539 -8.36 15.77 -7.89
C ARG A 539 -9.22 17.00 -7.63
N ALA A 540 -9.76 17.12 -6.43
CA ALA A 540 -10.39 18.37 -5.99
C ALA A 540 -9.35 19.24 -5.30
N THR A 541 -9.33 20.53 -5.66
CA THR A 541 -8.43 21.54 -5.08
C THR A 541 -9.25 22.70 -4.54
N ASP A 542 -8.95 23.16 -3.33
CA ASP A 542 -9.54 24.35 -2.74
C ASP A 542 -8.80 25.64 -3.17
N ARG A 543 -9.34 26.80 -2.81
CA ARG A 543 -8.72 28.10 -3.15
C ARG A 543 -7.41 28.39 -2.40
N ASN A 544 -7.09 27.63 -1.36
CA ASN A 544 -5.83 27.74 -0.62
C ASN A 544 -4.75 26.79 -1.18
N GLY A 545 -5.09 25.97 -2.19
CA GLY A 545 -4.20 25.00 -2.82
C GLY A 545 -4.16 23.64 -2.12
N THR A 546 -4.98 23.41 -1.08
CA THR A 546 -5.14 22.08 -0.48
C THR A 546 -5.92 21.20 -1.45
N ALA A 547 -5.45 19.97 -1.64
CA ALA A 547 -6.05 19.07 -2.62
C ALA A 547 -6.23 17.65 -2.07
N THR A 548 -7.08 16.88 -2.73
CA THR A 548 -7.30 15.45 -2.47
C THR A 548 -7.51 14.74 -3.78
N GLN A 549 -6.80 13.62 -3.96
CA GLN A 549 -7.03 12.69 -5.06
C GLN A 549 -8.13 11.71 -4.65
N SER A 550 -9.03 11.34 -5.56
CA SER A 550 -10.03 10.31 -5.28
C SER A 550 -9.41 8.91 -5.31
N THR A 551 -10.05 7.94 -4.66
CA THR A 551 -9.81 6.52 -4.94
C THR A 551 -9.87 6.26 -6.45
N ALA A 552 -8.94 5.43 -6.93
CA ALA A 552 -8.86 5.06 -8.34
C ALA A 552 -9.98 4.09 -8.75
N VAL A 553 -10.61 4.39 -9.88
CA VAL A 553 -11.66 3.57 -10.48
C VAL A 553 -11.10 2.82 -11.69
N PRO A 554 -10.96 1.48 -11.65
CA PRO A 554 -10.68 0.68 -12.85
C PRO A 554 -11.84 0.73 -13.84
N VAL A 555 -11.51 0.92 -15.12
CA VAL A 555 -12.46 0.95 -16.23
C VAL A 555 -11.92 0.10 -17.37
N HIS A 556 -12.78 -0.72 -17.99
CA HIS A 556 -12.38 -1.63 -19.05
C HIS A 556 -13.06 -1.26 -20.37
N VAL A 557 -12.29 -0.72 -21.31
CA VAL A 557 -12.76 -0.43 -22.67
C VAL A 557 -12.49 -1.66 -23.53
N ASN A 558 -13.57 -2.21 -24.08
CA ASN A 558 -13.57 -3.48 -24.81
C ASN A 558 -14.02 -3.23 -26.24
N LEU A 559 -13.07 -2.94 -27.13
CA LEU A 559 -13.34 -2.75 -28.54
C LEU A 559 -13.52 -4.10 -29.24
N GLN A 560 -14.72 -4.33 -29.76
CA GLN A 560 -15.10 -5.54 -30.46
C GLN A 560 -14.91 -5.34 -31.97
N SER A 561 -13.78 -5.81 -32.51
CA SER A 561 -13.60 -6.06 -33.95
C SER A 561 -14.33 -7.34 -34.42
N GLY A 562 -14.95 -8.07 -33.48
CA GLY A 562 -15.50 -9.41 -33.68
C GLY A 562 -14.43 -10.50 -33.56
N THR A 563 -14.86 -11.75 -33.60
CA THR A 563 -13.96 -12.92 -33.59
C THR A 563 -14.33 -13.88 -34.72
N PRO A 564 -14.07 -13.54 -36.01
CA PRO A 564 -14.49 -14.36 -37.14
C PRO A 564 -14.05 -15.83 -37.01
N GLY A 565 -15.01 -16.77 -37.12
CA GLY A 565 -14.75 -18.20 -36.94
C GLY A 565 -14.69 -18.68 -35.48
N TRP A 566 -14.88 -17.79 -34.51
CA TRP A 566 -14.88 -18.06 -33.07
C TRP A 566 -16.11 -17.45 -32.40
N THR A 567 -16.49 -18.00 -31.26
CA THR A 567 -17.50 -17.49 -30.35
C THR A 567 -16.80 -16.95 -29.11
N SER A 568 -17.12 -15.72 -28.72
CA SER A 568 -16.63 -15.10 -27.49
C SER A 568 -17.75 -15.06 -26.45
N ALA A 569 -17.60 -15.80 -25.35
CA ALA A 569 -18.61 -15.87 -24.31
C ALA A 569 -18.01 -16.24 -22.95
N ALA A 570 -18.70 -15.86 -21.89
CA ALA A 570 -18.37 -16.32 -20.55
C ALA A 570 -18.79 -17.78 -20.35
N VAL A 571 -17.96 -18.53 -19.61
CA VAL A 571 -18.37 -19.77 -18.94
C VAL A 571 -18.70 -19.40 -17.50
N GLY A 572 -19.91 -19.74 -17.04
CA GLY A 572 -20.41 -19.31 -15.74
C GLY A 572 -20.86 -17.85 -15.71
N LYS A 573 -20.75 -17.22 -14.53
CA LYS A 573 -21.15 -15.82 -14.28
C LYS A 573 -19.98 -15.05 -13.65
N PRO A 574 -18.91 -14.75 -14.42
CA PRO A 574 -17.82 -13.91 -13.93
C PRO A 574 -18.36 -12.54 -13.50
N ALA A 575 -17.79 -11.97 -12.44
CA ALA A 575 -18.27 -10.73 -11.84
C ALA A 575 -18.15 -9.52 -12.77
N VAL A 576 -17.10 -9.49 -13.61
CA VAL A 576 -16.93 -8.53 -14.70
C VAL A 576 -16.97 -9.29 -16.04
N PRO A 577 -17.88 -8.96 -16.96
CA PRO A 577 -17.96 -9.60 -18.27
C PRO A 577 -16.66 -9.48 -19.06
N GLY A 578 -16.22 -10.61 -19.62
CA GLY A 578 -15.06 -10.66 -20.51
C GLY A 578 -15.37 -10.20 -21.94
N SER A 579 -14.32 -10.15 -22.76
CA SER A 579 -14.44 -9.88 -24.20
C SER A 579 -13.37 -10.62 -25.00
N GLY A 580 -13.64 -10.79 -26.28
CA GLY A 580 -12.69 -11.31 -27.25
C GLY A 580 -12.73 -10.47 -28.51
N SER A 581 -11.57 -10.17 -29.07
CA SER A 581 -11.41 -9.44 -30.32
C SER A 581 -10.27 -10.03 -31.14
N LEU A 582 -10.45 -10.11 -32.46
CA LEU A 582 -9.41 -10.52 -33.40
C LEU A 582 -9.07 -9.32 -34.28
N ASP A 583 -7.82 -8.86 -34.23
CA ASP A 583 -7.31 -7.80 -35.09
C ASP A 583 -5.92 -8.17 -35.62
N SER A 584 -5.73 -8.04 -36.92
CA SER A 584 -4.44 -8.29 -37.58
C SER A 584 -3.75 -9.62 -37.20
N GLY A 585 -4.55 -10.68 -36.98
CA GLY A 585 -4.06 -12.01 -36.59
C GLY A 585 -3.73 -12.18 -35.10
N ILE A 586 -3.98 -11.15 -34.28
CA ILE A 586 -3.83 -11.16 -32.83
C ILE A 586 -5.22 -11.25 -32.19
N LEU A 587 -5.46 -12.34 -31.45
CA LEU A 587 -6.66 -12.53 -30.67
C LEU A 587 -6.40 -12.02 -29.25
N THR A 588 -7.06 -10.92 -28.89
CA THR A 588 -7.07 -10.40 -27.52
C THR A 588 -8.27 -10.99 -26.78
N ILE A 589 -8.01 -11.58 -25.63
CA ILE A 589 -9.04 -12.10 -24.72
C ILE A 589 -8.91 -11.42 -23.37
N LYS A 590 -10.04 -11.02 -22.81
CA LYS A 590 -10.13 -10.37 -21.49
C LYS A 590 -11.20 -11.03 -20.64
N GLY A 591 -11.00 -11.07 -19.33
CA GLY A 591 -11.97 -11.70 -18.44
C GLY A 591 -11.61 -11.55 -16.97
N SER A 592 -12.63 -11.69 -16.12
CA SER A 592 -12.49 -11.86 -14.68
C SER A 592 -12.87 -13.28 -14.27
N GLY A 593 -12.74 -13.57 -12.97
CA GLY A 593 -13.26 -14.78 -12.35
C GLY A 593 -12.15 -15.76 -11.99
N ARG A 594 -12.42 -17.07 -12.13
CA ARG A 594 -11.47 -18.16 -11.86
C ARG A 594 -11.75 -19.41 -12.70
N ILE A 595 -10.70 -19.96 -13.32
CA ILE A 595 -10.73 -21.25 -14.05
C ILE A 595 -10.66 -22.45 -13.07
N LEU A 596 -10.02 -22.25 -11.92
CA LEU A 596 -9.63 -23.29 -10.96
C LEU A 596 -10.73 -23.71 -9.95
N GLY A 597 -11.99 -23.35 -10.19
CA GLY A 597 -13.12 -23.70 -9.32
C GLY A 597 -14.01 -24.81 -9.89
N ARG A 598 -14.79 -25.49 -9.03
CA ARG A 598 -15.81 -26.50 -9.42
C ARG A 598 -16.88 -25.95 -10.36
N SER A 599 -17.23 -24.68 -10.19
CA SER A 599 -18.01 -23.90 -11.15
C SER A 599 -17.05 -22.91 -11.77
N SER A 600 -16.55 -23.24 -12.96
CA SER A 600 -15.74 -22.35 -13.76
C SER A 600 -16.47 -21.02 -14.00
N ASN A 601 -15.83 -19.90 -13.67
CA ASN A 601 -16.35 -18.56 -13.97
C ASN A 601 -15.24 -17.78 -14.68
N PHE A 602 -15.23 -17.76 -16.01
CA PHE A 602 -14.15 -17.12 -16.76
C PHE A 602 -14.59 -16.75 -18.18
N HIS A 603 -13.73 -16.10 -18.95
CA HIS A 603 -14.02 -15.76 -20.34
C HIS A 603 -13.37 -16.72 -21.34
N TYR A 604 -14.13 -17.17 -22.32
CA TYR A 604 -13.72 -18.19 -23.27
C TYR A 604 -13.96 -17.75 -24.72
N VAL A 605 -12.94 -17.87 -25.56
CA VAL A 605 -13.05 -17.67 -27.01
C VAL A 605 -12.82 -18.99 -27.71
N TYR A 606 -13.86 -19.55 -28.32
CA TYR A 606 -13.88 -20.95 -28.74
C TYR A 606 -14.56 -21.18 -30.08
N ARG A 607 -14.31 -22.35 -30.66
CA ARG A 607 -15.13 -22.88 -31.75
C ARG A 607 -15.62 -24.27 -31.40
N LYS A 608 -16.76 -24.66 -32.00
CA LYS A 608 -17.27 -26.03 -31.88
C LYS A 608 -16.45 -26.94 -32.77
N LEU A 609 -16.06 -28.09 -32.23
CA LEU A 609 -15.33 -29.13 -32.92
C LEU A 609 -16.10 -30.43 -32.84
N GLN A 610 -16.50 -30.98 -33.99
CA GLN A 610 -17.13 -32.30 -34.04
C GLN A 610 -16.04 -33.36 -34.04
N VAL A 611 -15.95 -34.18 -33.00
CA VAL A 611 -14.97 -35.26 -32.87
C VAL A 611 -15.67 -36.61 -32.92
N GLY A 612 -15.16 -37.53 -33.73
CA GLY A 612 -15.74 -38.85 -33.89
C GLY A 612 -14.84 -39.83 -34.65
N GLY A 613 -14.91 -41.11 -34.28
CA GLY A 613 -14.10 -42.18 -34.86
C GLY A 613 -12.96 -42.62 -33.94
N ALA A 614 -12.73 -43.93 -33.90
CA ALA A 614 -11.57 -44.54 -33.26
C ALA A 614 -10.28 -43.95 -33.88
N GLY A 615 -9.39 -43.38 -33.06
CA GLY A 615 -8.15 -42.76 -33.53
C GLY A 615 -8.27 -41.29 -33.94
N SER A 616 -9.40 -40.62 -33.68
CA SER A 616 -9.52 -39.17 -33.95
C SER A 616 -8.52 -38.35 -33.15
N VAL A 617 -7.88 -37.39 -33.79
CA VAL A 617 -6.93 -36.46 -33.19
C VAL A 617 -7.46 -35.04 -33.38
N ALA A 618 -7.26 -34.19 -32.41
CA ALA A 618 -7.51 -32.76 -32.56
C ALA A 618 -6.43 -31.98 -31.84
N GLN A 619 -6.01 -30.86 -32.41
CA GLN A 619 -4.94 -30.04 -31.87
C GLN A 619 -5.32 -28.57 -31.96
N ILE A 620 -5.02 -27.81 -30.92
CA ILE A 620 -4.94 -26.34 -30.97
C ILE A 620 -3.50 -25.93 -30.69
N THR A 621 -2.97 -24.98 -31.45
CA THR A 621 -1.65 -24.36 -31.25
C THR A 621 -1.82 -22.84 -31.32
N ALA A 622 -1.18 -22.11 -30.41
CA ALA A 622 -1.09 -20.66 -30.46
C ALA A 622 0.19 -20.17 -29.80
N ARG A 623 0.64 -18.96 -30.11
CA ARG A 623 1.69 -18.28 -29.34
C ARG A 623 1.02 -17.31 -28.36
N LEU A 624 1.32 -17.43 -27.08
CA LEU A 624 0.96 -16.44 -26.07
C LEU A 624 1.97 -15.29 -26.17
N ASP A 625 1.53 -14.16 -26.71
CA ASP A 625 2.37 -12.98 -26.93
C ASP A 625 2.48 -12.10 -25.70
N LYS A 626 1.38 -11.97 -24.96
CA LYS A 626 1.27 -11.11 -23.77
C LYS A 626 0.19 -11.62 -22.83
N ILE A 627 0.42 -11.42 -21.54
CA ILE A 627 -0.55 -11.60 -20.47
C ILE A 627 -0.32 -10.49 -19.44
N ALA A 628 -1.38 -9.80 -19.03
CA ALA A 628 -1.29 -8.71 -18.08
C ALA A 628 -1.06 -9.25 -16.67
N LYS A 629 -0.04 -8.74 -15.99
CA LYS A 629 0.28 -9.05 -14.60
C LYS A 629 -0.46 -8.07 -13.67
N VAL A 630 -1.77 -8.22 -13.52
CA VAL A 630 -2.58 -7.29 -12.69
C VAL A 630 -2.81 -7.79 -11.27
N ALA A 631 -2.63 -9.09 -11.01
CA ALA A 631 -2.87 -9.75 -9.73
C ALA A 631 -2.13 -11.10 -9.65
N ASN A 632 -2.14 -11.71 -8.46
CA ASN A 632 -1.63 -13.05 -8.22
C ASN A 632 -2.60 -14.11 -8.80
N GLY A 633 -2.07 -15.17 -9.41
CA GLY A 633 -2.87 -16.31 -9.88
C GLY A 633 -3.50 -16.14 -11.27
N ILE A 634 -3.16 -15.08 -12.01
CA ILE A 634 -3.64 -14.88 -13.38
C ILE A 634 -3.10 -15.98 -14.29
N THR A 635 -3.96 -16.53 -15.14
CA THR A 635 -3.56 -17.51 -16.15
C THR A 635 -4.28 -17.31 -17.48
N ALA A 636 -3.57 -17.59 -18.57
CA ALA A 636 -4.12 -17.61 -19.93
C ALA A 636 -3.53 -18.77 -20.74
N GLY A 637 -4.35 -19.40 -21.56
CA GLY A 637 -3.93 -20.60 -22.28
C GLY A 637 -4.98 -21.22 -23.19
N LEU A 638 -4.68 -22.45 -23.62
CA LEU A 638 -5.49 -23.27 -24.51
C LEU A 638 -6.41 -24.17 -23.68
N MET A 639 -7.64 -24.36 -24.16
CA MET A 639 -8.62 -25.24 -23.50
C MET A 639 -9.39 -26.07 -24.51
N ILE A 640 -9.58 -27.36 -24.17
CA ILE A 640 -10.56 -28.25 -24.79
C ILE A 640 -11.55 -28.69 -23.70
N ARG A 641 -12.85 -28.49 -23.94
CA ARG A 641 -13.92 -28.74 -22.97
C ARG A 641 -15.08 -29.51 -23.58
N ASP A 642 -15.70 -30.38 -22.78
CA ASP A 642 -16.81 -31.25 -23.20
C ASP A 642 -18.11 -30.48 -23.49
N SER A 643 -18.42 -29.46 -22.68
CA SER A 643 -19.58 -28.58 -22.89
C SER A 643 -19.37 -27.18 -22.29
N LEU A 644 -20.32 -26.26 -22.45
CA LEU A 644 -20.26 -24.92 -21.84
C LEU A 644 -20.82 -24.88 -20.41
N ASP A 645 -21.19 -26.02 -19.84
CA ASP A 645 -21.55 -26.10 -18.42
C ASP A 645 -20.33 -25.73 -17.57
N PRO A 646 -20.46 -24.82 -16.58
CA PRO A 646 -19.38 -24.46 -15.65
C PRO A 646 -18.71 -25.64 -14.95
N ALA A 647 -19.41 -26.76 -14.78
CA ALA A 647 -18.91 -27.98 -14.16
C ALA A 647 -18.39 -29.02 -15.18
N ALA A 648 -18.48 -28.75 -16.49
CA ALA A 648 -18.06 -29.70 -17.51
C ALA A 648 -16.56 -30.01 -17.44
N PRO A 649 -16.16 -31.28 -17.71
CA PRO A 649 -14.76 -31.66 -17.75
C PRO A 649 -14.02 -30.91 -18.86
N PHE A 650 -12.80 -30.48 -18.56
CA PHE A 650 -11.90 -29.83 -19.51
C PHE A 650 -10.45 -30.24 -19.29
N MET A 651 -9.66 -30.08 -20.34
CA MET A 651 -8.21 -29.97 -20.26
C MET A 651 -7.80 -28.54 -20.58
N TYR A 652 -6.95 -27.97 -19.74
CA TYR A 652 -6.33 -26.67 -19.94
C TYR A 652 -4.81 -26.80 -19.92
N GLY A 653 -4.15 -26.10 -20.84
CA GLY A 653 -2.71 -25.92 -20.86
C GLY A 653 -2.38 -24.46 -21.15
N GLY A 654 -1.77 -23.78 -20.19
CA GLY A 654 -1.50 -22.34 -20.29
C GLY A 654 -0.29 -21.92 -19.49
N ILE A 655 -0.08 -20.60 -19.42
CA ILE A 655 0.90 -19.99 -18.53
C ILE A 655 0.15 -19.26 -17.42
N GLY A 656 0.60 -19.44 -16.19
CA GLY A 656 0.09 -18.69 -15.05
C GLY A 656 1.20 -18.00 -14.27
N PHE A 657 0.83 -16.94 -13.56
CA PHE A 657 1.71 -16.16 -12.70
C PHE A 657 1.26 -16.30 -11.25
N GLY A 658 2.18 -16.65 -10.34
CA GLY A 658 1.88 -16.83 -8.93
C GLY A 658 3.11 -16.76 -8.02
N VAL A 659 2.91 -16.75 -6.70
CA VAL A 659 4.00 -16.72 -5.70
C VAL A 659 4.70 -18.09 -5.54
N ALA A 660 6.00 -18.10 -5.26
CA ALA A 660 6.81 -19.28 -4.98
C ALA A 660 6.46 -19.95 -3.63
N GLY A 661 6.56 -21.29 -3.53
CA GLY A 661 6.51 -22.02 -2.25
C GLY A 661 5.23 -22.78 -1.91
N GLY A 662 4.14 -22.64 -2.67
CA GLY A 662 2.94 -23.47 -2.57
C GLY A 662 2.85 -24.51 -3.68
N MET A 663 3.74 -25.52 -3.73
CA MET A 663 3.78 -26.55 -4.80
C MET A 663 3.38 -26.05 -6.20
N GLY A 664 3.83 -24.86 -6.63
CA GLY A 664 3.46 -24.24 -7.92
C GLY A 664 1.97 -24.19 -8.27
N THR A 665 1.06 -24.48 -7.35
CA THR A 665 -0.37 -24.47 -7.64
C THR A 665 -0.88 -23.06 -7.45
N VAL A 666 -1.72 -22.61 -8.38
CA VAL A 666 -2.78 -21.63 -8.07
C VAL A 666 -3.80 -22.38 -7.19
N GLY A 667 -3.36 -22.73 -5.99
CA GLY A 667 -4.04 -23.51 -4.98
C GLY A 667 -4.01 -22.70 -3.70
N ASP A 668 -5.20 -22.53 -3.14
CA ASP A 668 -5.45 -21.67 -2.01
C ASP A 668 -4.65 -22.13 -0.78
N ASN A 669 -4.15 -21.15 -0.04
CA ASN A 669 -3.57 -21.23 1.29
C ASN A 669 -2.06 -21.53 1.37
N ALA A 670 -1.30 -20.46 1.57
CA ALA A 670 0.07 -20.53 2.10
C ALA A 670 0.12 -21.00 3.58
N SER A 671 -0.99 -21.48 4.15
CA SER A 671 -1.13 -21.75 5.59
C SER A 671 -0.63 -23.12 6.04
N ASP A 672 -0.48 -24.09 5.14
CA ASP A 672 -0.10 -25.47 5.54
C ASP A 672 1.42 -25.67 5.64
N ALA A 673 2.20 -24.65 5.29
CA ALA A 673 3.64 -24.63 5.48
C ALA A 673 4.02 -23.48 6.42
N PRO A 674 4.33 -23.76 7.70
CA PRO A 674 4.71 -22.73 8.67
C PRO A 674 6.02 -21.97 8.34
N ASP A 675 6.69 -22.34 7.23
CA ASP A 675 7.96 -21.77 6.75
C ASP A 675 7.86 -21.07 5.38
N VAL A 676 6.69 -20.98 4.74
CA VAL A 676 6.57 -20.26 3.45
C VAL A 676 6.34 -18.78 3.75
N THR A 677 7.43 -18.05 3.97
CA THR A 677 7.44 -16.61 3.75
C THR A 677 7.28 -16.38 2.25
N ASP A 678 6.21 -15.71 1.81
CA ASP A 678 6.13 -15.11 0.47
C ASP A 678 7.46 -14.36 0.25
N ASP A 679 8.32 -14.86 -0.64
CA ASP A 679 9.62 -14.25 -0.93
C ASP A 679 9.45 -12.91 -1.70
N GLY A 680 8.20 -12.49 -1.91
CA GLY A 680 7.79 -11.38 -2.75
C GLY A 680 8.01 -11.70 -4.22
N GLY A 681 7.91 -12.98 -4.58
CA GLY A 681 8.31 -13.50 -5.88
C GLY A 681 7.14 -13.92 -6.75
N MET A 682 6.68 -13.10 -7.71
CA MET A 682 5.77 -13.60 -8.76
C MET A 682 6.60 -14.36 -9.80
N LYS A 683 6.22 -15.60 -10.05
CA LYS A 683 6.90 -16.52 -10.98
C LYS A 683 5.93 -16.99 -12.05
N ALA A 684 6.46 -17.29 -13.22
CA ALA A 684 5.69 -17.86 -14.32
C ALA A 684 5.89 -19.37 -14.39
N GLN A 685 4.81 -20.13 -14.58
CA GLN A 685 4.85 -21.57 -14.79
C GLN A 685 3.85 -21.98 -15.88
N ALA A 686 4.16 -23.06 -16.60
CA ALA A 686 3.15 -23.69 -17.44
C ALA A 686 2.23 -24.49 -16.52
N ILE A 687 0.92 -24.30 -16.65
CA ILE A 687 -0.07 -24.90 -15.76
C ILE A 687 -0.98 -25.80 -16.56
N ARG A 688 -1.09 -27.04 -16.08
CA ARG A 688 -2.10 -27.99 -16.51
C ARG A 688 -3.23 -28.03 -15.48
N ILE A 689 -4.48 -27.94 -15.95
CA ILE A 689 -5.68 -28.12 -15.11
C ILE A 689 -6.58 -29.15 -15.76
N GLN A 690 -7.06 -30.11 -14.96
CA GLN A 690 -8.15 -31.01 -15.37
C GLN A 690 -9.24 -31.12 -14.31
N THR A 691 -10.43 -31.53 -14.76
CA THR A 691 -11.59 -31.83 -13.91
C THR A 691 -12.16 -33.20 -14.28
N ASP A 692 -11.80 -34.23 -13.52
CA ASP A 692 -12.32 -35.61 -13.63
C ASP A 692 -12.88 -36.17 -12.31
N GLY A 693 -12.84 -35.36 -11.23
CA GLY A 693 -13.32 -35.70 -9.87
C GLY A 693 -13.79 -34.46 -9.07
N THR A 694 -13.89 -34.57 -7.74
CA THR A 694 -14.45 -33.50 -6.87
C THR A 694 -13.54 -32.29 -6.64
N VAL A 695 -12.28 -32.34 -7.09
CA VAL A 695 -11.29 -31.23 -7.00
C VAL A 695 -10.52 -31.17 -8.32
N PRO A 696 -10.30 -29.98 -8.92
CA PRO A 696 -9.45 -29.86 -10.08
C PRO A 696 -8.02 -30.33 -9.76
N SER A 697 -7.42 -31.12 -10.65
CA SER A 697 -6.01 -31.47 -10.52
C SER A 697 -5.17 -30.45 -11.29
N VAL A 698 -4.23 -29.81 -10.58
CA VAL A 698 -3.39 -28.72 -11.08
C VAL A 698 -1.93 -29.17 -11.04
N GLY A 699 -1.20 -29.04 -12.15
CA GLY A 699 0.21 -29.43 -12.26
C GLY A 699 1.07 -28.30 -12.84
N PRO A 700 2.09 -27.78 -12.12
CA PRO A 700 2.92 -26.66 -12.58
C PRO A 700 4.32 -27.04 -13.06
N TRP A 701 4.66 -26.71 -14.29
CA TRP A 701 5.96 -27.03 -14.91
C TRP A 701 6.83 -25.78 -15.03
N PRO A 702 8.17 -25.89 -14.90
CA PRO A 702 8.99 -27.11 -14.71
C PRO A 702 8.83 -27.89 -13.39
N TRP A 703 8.96 -29.22 -13.46
CA TRP A 703 8.81 -30.13 -12.28
C TRP A 703 9.97 -30.07 -11.29
N ASP A 704 11.12 -29.53 -11.72
CA ASP A 704 12.30 -29.34 -10.87
C ASP A 704 12.19 -28.12 -9.95
N GLY A 705 11.06 -27.40 -9.99
CA GLY A 705 10.82 -26.19 -9.21
C GLY A 705 11.44 -24.93 -9.82
N SER A 706 12.05 -25.02 -11.01
CA SER A 706 12.44 -23.84 -11.77
C SER A 706 11.22 -23.12 -12.35
N TYR A 707 11.44 -21.92 -12.90
CA TYR A 707 10.39 -21.05 -13.40
C TYR A 707 10.62 -20.66 -14.86
N LEU A 708 9.53 -20.39 -15.56
CA LEU A 708 9.59 -19.79 -16.89
C LEU A 708 10.13 -18.36 -16.79
N ASP A 709 10.81 -17.93 -17.86
CA ASP A 709 11.24 -16.56 -18.02
C ASP A 709 10.02 -15.70 -18.39
N PRO A 710 9.55 -14.81 -17.48
CA PRO A 710 8.33 -14.05 -17.70
C PRO A 710 8.46 -12.99 -18.80
N THR A 711 9.65 -12.77 -19.35
CA THR A 711 9.92 -11.84 -20.46
C THR A 711 9.80 -12.49 -21.83
N LYS A 712 9.75 -13.83 -21.90
CA LYS A 712 9.68 -14.57 -23.15
C LYS A 712 8.25 -14.83 -23.60
N GLN A 713 8.10 -14.96 -24.91
CA GLN A 713 6.89 -15.47 -25.54
C GLN A 713 6.97 -16.99 -25.65
N TYR A 714 5.81 -17.64 -25.53
CA TYR A 714 5.74 -19.10 -25.53
C TYR A 714 4.67 -19.59 -26.48
N TRP A 715 5.04 -20.58 -27.28
CA TRP A 715 4.12 -21.41 -28.04
C TRP A 715 3.50 -22.44 -27.12
N LEU A 716 2.18 -22.55 -27.20
CA LEU A 716 1.39 -23.55 -26.51
C LEU A 716 0.75 -24.47 -27.54
N ARG A 717 0.64 -25.75 -27.20
CA ARG A 717 -0.09 -26.75 -27.99
C ARG A 717 -0.86 -27.65 -27.05
N LEU A 718 -2.13 -27.89 -27.37
CA LEU A 718 -2.98 -28.83 -26.67
C LEU A 718 -3.53 -29.86 -27.66
N LEU A 719 -3.18 -31.11 -27.42
CA LEU A 719 -3.55 -32.26 -28.25
C LEU A 719 -4.60 -33.11 -27.54
N ARG A 720 -5.62 -33.56 -28.28
CA ARG A 720 -6.60 -34.57 -27.90
C ARG A 720 -6.44 -35.79 -28.80
N ARG A 721 -6.46 -37.00 -28.26
CA ARG A 721 -6.48 -38.26 -29.02
C ARG A 721 -7.51 -39.23 -28.44
N GLU A 722 -8.42 -39.75 -29.27
CA GLU A 722 -9.35 -40.82 -28.89
C GLU A 722 -8.74 -42.18 -29.22
N ARG A 723 -8.49 -43.02 -28.19
CA ARG A 723 -7.95 -44.35 -28.42
C ARG A 723 -9.00 -45.28 -29.04
N PRO A 724 -8.62 -46.17 -29.97
CA PRO A 724 -9.55 -47.10 -30.63
C PRO A 724 -10.28 -48.06 -29.68
N GLN A 725 -9.69 -48.35 -28.53
CA GLN A 725 -10.22 -49.27 -27.53
C GLN A 725 -10.64 -48.44 -26.30
N ALA A 726 -11.91 -48.57 -25.88
CA ALA A 726 -12.51 -47.98 -24.67
C ALA A 726 -13.00 -46.50 -24.66
N ARG A 727 -13.04 -45.78 -25.80
CA ARG A 727 -13.43 -44.34 -25.84
C ARG A 727 -12.59 -43.46 -24.88
N GLU A 728 -11.40 -43.93 -24.53
CA GLU A 728 -10.48 -43.21 -23.67
C GLU A 728 -9.90 -42.02 -24.46
N VAL A 729 -10.02 -40.81 -23.90
CA VAL A 729 -9.52 -39.59 -24.53
C VAL A 729 -8.29 -39.13 -23.77
N GLU A 730 -7.16 -39.13 -24.45
CA GLU A 730 -5.89 -38.66 -23.94
C GLU A 730 -5.67 -37.21 -24.34
N PHE A 731 -5.11 -36.45 -23.42
CA PHE A 731 -4.72 -35.08 -23.63
C PHE A 731 -3.24 -34.88 -23.36
N GLU A 732 -2.58 -34.09 -24.20
CA GLU A 732 -1.18 -33.71 -24.03
C GLU A 732 -1.01 -32.20 -24.22
N ALA A 733 -0.35 -31.55 -23.26
CA ALA A 733 -0.02 -30.13 -23.31
C ALA A 733 1.48 -29.95 -23.52
N PHE A 734 1.84 -29.11 -24.49
CA PHE A 734 3.23 -28.82 -24.85
C PHE A 734 3.51 -27.32 -24.86
N ILE A 735 4.76 -26.98 -24.53
CA ILE A 735 5.29 -25.62 -24.55
C ILE A 735 6.56 -25.57 -25.41
N SER A 736 6.82 -24.43 -26.05
CA SER A 736 8.03 -24.19 -26.83
C SER A 736 8.36 -22.70 -26.89
N THR A 737 9.64 -22.34 -26.92
CA THR A 737 10.07 -20.95 -27.19
C THR A 737 10.26 -20.67 -28.68
N ASP A 738 10.44 -21.70 -29.52
CA ASP A 738 10.84 -21.57 -30.92
C ASP A 738 9.97 -22.35 -31.93
N LYS A 739 8.96 -23.08 -31.45
CA LYS A 739 8.05 -23.96 -32.22
C LYS A 739 8.73 -25.21 -32.84
N THR A 740 10.03 -25.38 -32.70
CA THR A 740 10.79 -26.53 -33.21
C THR A 740 11.01 -27.59 -32.14
N LYS A 741 11.35 -27.18 -30.92
CA LYS A 741 11.54 -28.05 -29.76
C LYS A 741 10.36 -27.91 -28.82
N TRP A 742 9.67 -29.01 -28.54
CA TRP A 742 8.47 -29.02 -27.70
C TRP A 742 8.72 -29.84 -26.45
N ASP A 743 8.52 -29.20 -25.30
CA ASP A 743 8.52 -29.86 -24.00
C ASP A 743 7.09 -30.20 -23.61
N ARG A 744 6.84 -31.45 -23.21
CA ARG A 744 5.53 -31.87 -22.71
C ARG A 744 5.43 -31.52 -21.22
N PHE A 745 4.46 -30.70 -20.86
CA PHE A 745 4.21 -30.29 -19.48
C PHE A 745 2.87 -30.79 -18.92
N GLY A 746 2.09 -31.55 -19.69
CA GLY A 746 0.88 -32.18 -19.18
C GLY A 746 0.50 -33.41 -20.00
N TYR A 747 0.03 -34.45 -19.31
CA TYR A 747 -0.57 -35.63 -19.93
C TYR A 747 -1.69 -36.12 -19.03
N GLU A 748 -2.88 -36.34 -19.57
CA GLU A 748 -4.04 -36.78 -18.80
C GLU A 748 -5.00 -37.64 -19.60
N LYS A 749 -5.83 -38.38 -18.87
CA LYS A 749 -6.92 -39.19 -19.41
C LYS A 749 -8.23 -38.68 -18.84
N ILE A 750 -9.05 -38.04 -19.68
CA ILE A 750 -10.27 -37.37 -19.22
C ILE A 750 -11.46 -37.93 -20.00
N MET A 751 -12.51 -38.32 -19.28
CA MET A 751 -13.75 -38.76 -19.90
C MET A 751 -14.53 -37.55 -20.44
N MET A 752 -14.55 -37.40 -21.76
CA MET A 752 -15.38 -36.41 -22.47
C MET A 752 -16.40 -37.14 -23.36
N PRO A 753 -17.61 -37.44 -22.86
CA PRO A 753 -18.60 -38.24 -23.57
C PRO A 753 -19.20 -37.52 -24.79
N SER A 754 -19.07 -36.20 -24.91
CA SER A 754 -19.62 -35.42 -26.00
C SER A 754 -18.86 -35.67 -27.31
N ARG A 755 -19.61 -35.73 -28.42
CA ARG A 755 -19.07 -35.70 -29.78
C ARG A 755 -18.84 -34.28 -30.29
N THR A 756 -19.38 -33.28 -29.61
CA THR A 756 -19.17 -31.87 -29.90
C THR A 756 -18.36 -31.27 -28.76
N LEU A 757 -17.09 -30.99 -29.02
CA LEU A 757 -16.21 -30.33 -28.07
C LEU A 757 -16.10 -28.84 -28.36
N TYR A 758 -15.64 -28.11 -27.36
CA TYR A 758 -15.34 -26.70 -27.45
C TYR A 758 -13.82 -26.54 -27.32
N ILE A 759 -13.19 -25.96 -28.33
CA ILE A 759 -11.73 -25.80 -28.41
C ILE A 759 -11.40 -24.33 -28.59
N GLY A 760 -10.44 -23.80 -27.83
CA GLY A 760 -10.18 -22.36 -27.83
C GLY A 760 -9.22 -21.86 -26.78
N LEU A 761 -9.34 -20.56 -26.49
CA LEU A 761 -8.49 -19.77 -25.61
C LEU A 761 -9.28 -19.34 -24.39
N ALA A 762 -8.69 -19.50 -23.20
CA ALA A 762 -9.30 -19.11 -21.93
C ALA A 762 -8.39 -18.15 -21.18
N ILE A 763 -9.00 -17.23 -20.43
CA ILE A 763 -8.32 -16.33 -19.50
C ILE A 763 -9.07 -16.22 -18.19
N ASP A 764 -8.29 -16.12 -17.13
CA ASP A 764 -8.69 -15.91 -15.75
C ASP A 764 -8.24 -14.51 -15.28
N GLY A 765 -9.01 -13.86 -14.40
CA GLY A 765 -8.62 -12.61 -13.73
C GLY A 765 -7.74 -12.84 -12.49
N GLY A 766 -7.69 -14.05 -11.93
CA GLY A 766 -6.89 -14.38 -10.74
C GLY A 766 -7.63 -14.12 -9.43
N LYS A 767 -8.89 -14.60 -9.28
CA LYS A 767 -9.66 -14.34 -8.06
C LYS A 767 -9.05 -14.99 -6.81
N VAL A 768 -8.60 -14.15 -5.88
CA VAL A 768 -8.21 -14.52 -4.52
C VAL A 768 -9.30 -14.14 -3.49
N ASP A 769 -9.18 -14.66 -2.27
CA ASP A 769 -10.15 -14.43 -1.18
C ASP A 769 -10.04 -13.03 -0.56
N ASN A 770 -10.39 -12.01 -1.35
CA ASN A 770 -10.48 -10.61 -0.95
C ASN A 770 -11.73 -9.95 -1.58
N ALA A 771 -11.92 -8.63 -1.42
CA ALA A 771 -13.09 -7.94 -1.97
C ALA A 771 -12.93 -7.52 -3.44
N LEU A 772 -11.70 -7.50 -3.97
CA LEU A 772 -11.40 -7.01 -5.30
C LEU A 772 -11.81 -8.00 -6.40
N VAL A 773 -12.07 -7.48 -7.59
CA VAL A 773 -12.28 -8.30 -8.79
C VAL A 773 -11.30 -7.86 -9.85
N ASP A 774 -10.36 -8.74 -10.16
CA ASP A 774 -9.32 -8.50 -11.15
C ASP A 774 -9.81 -8.81 -12.57
N TYR A 775 -9.23 -8.10 -13.55
CA TYR A 775 -9.57 -8.22 -14.96
C TYR A 775 -8.32 -8.50 -15.80
N GLY A 776 -8.12 -9.76 -16.14
CA GLY A 776 -7.00 -10.23 -16.95
C GLY A 776 -7.15 -9.84 -18.41
N THR A 777 -6.03 -9.64 -19.09
CA THR A 777 -5.95 -9.47 -20.55
C THR A 777 -4.81 -10.33 -21.09
N ALA A 778 -5.04 -11.08 -22.16
CA ALA A 778 -4.02 -11.85 -22.86
C ALA A 778 -4.16 -11.69 -24.37
N GLN A 779 -3.03 -11.81 -25.06
CA GLN A 779 -2.93 -11.71 -26.52
C GLN A 779 -2.28 -12.95 -27.09
N PHE A 780 -2.92 -13.53 -28.10
CA PHE A 780 -2.46 -14.72 -28.79
C PHE A 780 -2.34 -14.46 -30.28
N SER A 781 -1.26 -14.93 -30.89
CA SER A 781 -1.08 -14.94 -32.34
C SER A 781 -0.87 -16.36 -32.86
N ASN A 782 -0.88 -16.49 -34.19
CA ASN A 782 -0.57 -17.75 -34.87
C ASN A 782 -1.48 -18.92 -34.44
N LEU A 783 -2.75 -18.61 -34.16
CA LEU A 783 -3.75 -19.57 -33.73
C LEU A 783 -4.11 -20.54 -34.87
N SER A 784 -3.85 -21.83 -34.67
CA SER A 784 -4.30 -22.91 -35.56
C SER A 784 -5.08 -23.95 -34.76
N VAL A 785 -6.08 -24.56 -35.40
CA VAL A 785 -6.58 -25.85 -34.91
C VAL A 785 -6.79 -26.80 -36.07
N GLU A 786 -6.29 -28.01 -35.85
CA GLU A 786 -6.16 -29.11 -36.79
C GLU A 786 -7.00 -30.28 -36.26
N GLN A 787 -7.62 -31.03 -37.16
CA GLN A 787 -8.45 -32.19 -36.85
C GLN A 787 -8.11 -33.31 -37.81
#